data_AF-A0A7Y2D202-F1
#
_entry.id   AF-A0A7Y2D202-F1
#
_cell.length_a   1.000
_cell.length_b   1.000
_cell.length_c   1.000
_cell.angle_alpha   90.00
_cell.angle_beta   90.00
_cell.angle_gamma   90.00
#
_symmetry.space_group_name_H-M   'P 1'
#
loop_
_entity.id
_entity.type
_entity.pdbx_description
1 polymer ?
#
loop_
_entity_poly.entity_id
_entity_poly.type
_entity_poly.pdbx_seq_one_letter_code
_entity_poly.pdbx_strand_id
1 'polypeptide(L)'
;MKNSFRRSFATFLLTVSVSIFASSCNTPVPKRGSANYDEAVTRFFVGLAAVQVGNDPRAATELEAATKLASGEPAVWNNLGVLQLRQKDFEKAEVSLEKARELSPDNATVYFNLAILSDQTNESESLQRYLTKTTELSPNDLRSYYLLAEEFEKQKADKKALQAFEKILKRAPKNLAARLEAARLQAKLGEKENFNKTVGIIEEFSEAWPENAAEQFRKAKEAVPARAATEMSFLRNVLLKTPEYQRAQAKIKPSDTIIGDLIFRPVILESPDFRPAAPDKEISFEADAIESARSAKVIYLNSKDTPVVAVSGKEKTQIGDVELDFSAARPNQIAVFDFDYDFQNDIALAGESGFTLLKQNDGAFEDVTKDSGISLSGEMTGVWAFDFDNEGDLDLLVSSTDGNAVLRNNGNGTFETLKTFDALGEIVDFEYADLDEDGDGDALFLVESGSLVFFKNERGGLFEKQDGTGFSKLEASAMTVADTNGDGRLDLNIYESNGALSRFDFESGAKTGTKAIKKLGESVLRNCGNSCLLRSADFDNNGANDLVVSTGKESELFLGIQGGKFEKAANTIGAYVNDFADLNGDGKLDFLGIDKEGRATRLINRSTNTNGWQIVRPVAAKTEGDRRVNTFGIGGELETRSGLAVQKQLIRRPRVHFGLGNAKQSDVIRVIWQNGSVQAEFDIEANQVVAAEQRLKGSCPHLFTWNGEKFVHVKDSPPWSPALGLKISAQETFGIIQTEEWFRIPGEALRPKDGRYELRITGEYWETFYIDHYMLMAVDHPEGTEVFTNEKFSIPPPPLKVFTTTATKSFKSAKDHNDRDVLETISSLDEEYLDGIKRGKYQGVAEDHYVELELPDEAPRDKKLWVVADGWVHPTDASINVQRGQDVSGPPKSLSIEILDDNGNWITARENLGFPAGKMKTLLFDLDGLFGKNTEIRKLRIRTELEVFWDKLAWAVNEAGDENKTIEMELESASLRYRGFSVIEKADDSSPEVPDYSRILTTNQRWRDMVGYFTRYGDIKPLLLKTDDRYVISNAGDELVLSFKALPPPAEGFVRDFILVGDGWIKDGDLNSDFSKTVLPLPTQASNDYSRRPTTLEEDPVYQKNRKDWLKFHTRYVSPDGFRNALRVTDK
;
A
#
# COMPACT_ATOMS: atom_id res chain seq x y z
N MET A 1 17.63 -41.64 35.54
CA MET A 1 18.34 -41.65 36.84
C MET A 1 19.86 -41.62 36.57
N LYS A 2 20.55 -40.53 36.97
CA LYS A 2 22.02 -40.32 37.13
C LYS A 2 23.03 -40.42 35.94
N ASN A 3 23.82 -39.33 35.86
CA ASN A 3 25.07 -39.01 35.13
C ASN A 3 26.19 -40.07 35.05
N SER A 4 27.04 -39.97 33.99
CA SER A 4 28.47 -39.50 34.03
C SER A 4 29.16 -39.72 32.66
N PHE A 5 29.72 -38.72 31.94
CA PHE A 5 31.01 -37.98 32.07
C PHE A 5 32.26 -38.59 31.32
N ARG A 6 32.57 -38.01 30.14
CA ARG A 6 33.85 -37.41 29.63
C ARG A 6 35.21 -38.17 29.44
N ARG A 7 35.95 -37.67 28.40
CA ARG A 7 37.43 -37.60 28.09
C ARG A 7 38.00 -38.67 27.11
N SER A 8 39.04 -38.47 26.26
CA SER A 8 40.04 -37.39 26.01
C SER A 8 40.95 -37.66 24.77
N PHE A 9 41.43 -36.58 24.12
CA PHE A 9 42.80 -36.25 23.62
C PHE A 9 43.62 -37.04 22.53
N ALA A 10 43.85 -36.33 21.40
CA ALA A 10 45.14 -35.85 20.80
C ALA A 10 46.22 -36.77 20.18
N THR A 11 46.68 -36.45 18.94
CA THR A 11 48.11 -36.34 18.52
C THR A 11 48.27 -35.47 17.25
N PHE A 12 49.47 -34.91 17.05
CA PHE A 12 49.92 -33.73 16.31
C PHE A 12 50.73 -34.08 15.04
N LEU A 13 50.80 -33.22 14.01
CA LEU A 13 52.05 -32.88 13.27
C LEU A 13 51.89 -31.72 12.26
N LEU A 14 53.02 -31.07 12.00
CA LEU A 14 53.25 -29.64 11.73
C LEU A 14 54.00 -29.47 10.38
N THR A 15 53.68 -28.44 9.59
CA THR A 15 54.67 -27.77 8.71
C THR A 15 54.41 -26.27 8.68
N VAL A 16 55.44 -25.51 9.05
CA VAL A 16 55.47 -24.04 9.21
C VAL A 16 55.95 -23.40 7.92
N SER A 17 55.18 -22.44 7.41
CA SER A 17 55.68 -21.35 6.55
C SER A 17 55.27 -20.04 7.22
N VAL A 18 56.25 -19.20 7.49
CA VAL A 18 56.10 -17.89 8.12
C VAL A 18 55.38 -16.95 7.16
N SER A 19 54.10 -16.68 7.43
CA SER A 19 53.40 -15.49 6.94
C SER A 19 53.23 -14.55 8.13
N ILE A 20 53.75 -13.35 7.96
CA ILE A 20 53.72 -12.23 8.90
C ILE A 20 52.29 -12.05 9.42
N PHE A 21 52.08 -12.26 10.72
CA PHE A 21 50.91 -11.73 11.43
C PHE A 21 51.06 -10.21 11.44
N ALA A 22 50.53 -9.55 10.41
CA ALA A 22 50.02 -8.21 10.59
C ALA A 22 48.77 -8.37 11.46
N SER A 23 48.91 -8.10 12.76
CA SER A 23 47.77 -7.66 13.56
C SER A 23 47.19 -6.45 12.84
N SER A 24 46.12 -6.64 12.06
CA SER A 24 45.35 -5.52 11.54
C SER A 24 44.85 -4.78 12.76
N CYS A 25 45.43 -3.62 13.02
CA CYS A 25 44.80 -2.63 13.88
C CYS A 25 43.38 -2.44 13.32
N ASN A 26 42.36 -2.95 14.00
CA ASN A 26 40.99 -2.54 13.73
C ASN A 26 40.93 -1.06 14.08
N THR A 27 41.20 -0.20 13.10
CA THR A 27 40.88 1.21 13.22
C THR A 27 39.37 1.29 13.42
N PRO A 28 38.87 2.06 14.41
CA PRO A 28 37.42 2.14 14.70
C PRO A 28 36.58 2.48 13.47
N VAL A 29 37.18 3.14 12.47
CA VAL A 29 36.61 3.41 11.17
C VAL A 29 37.58 2.91 10.08
N PRO A 30 37.11 2.16 9.06
CA PRO A 30 37.95 1.68 7.97
C PRO A 30 38.41 2.83 7.07
N LYS A 31 39.60 2.69 6.47
CA LYS A 31 40.16 3.71 5.57
C LYS A 31 39.44 3.68 4.22
N ARG A 32 39.10 4.86 3.69
CA ARG A 32 38.50 5.03 2.35
C ARG A 32 39.30 4.28 1.28
N GLY A 33 38.58 3.58 0.39
CA GLY A 33 39.14 2.78 -0.70
C GLY A 33 39.68 1.40 -0.29
N SER A 34 39.41 0.96 0.95
CA SER A 34 39.61 -0.43 1.36
C SER A 34 38.32 -1.24 1.20
N ALA A 35 38.41 -2.55 0.99
CA ALA A 35 37.25 -3.43 0.90
C ALA A 35 36.32 -3.31 2.14
N ASN A 36 36.90 -3.20 3.34
CA ASN A 36 36.12 -3.02 4.57
C ASN A 36 35.40 -1.66 4.62
N TYR A 37 35.92 -0.63 3.97
CA TYR A 37 35.23 0.66 3.85
C TYR A 37 34.04 0.54 2.90
N ASP A 38 34.24 -0.06 1.72
CA ASP A 38 33.18 -0.23 0.72
C ASP A 38 32.04 -1.09 1.29
N GLU A 39 32.39 -2.17 2.02
CA GLU A 39 31.41 -3.00 2.71
C GLU A 39 30.69 -2.22 3.83
N ALA A 40 31.41 -1.50 4.70
CA ALA A 40 30.78 -0.73 5.78
C ALA A 40 29.78 0.32 5.26
N VAL A 41 30.13 1.02 4.19
CA VAL A 41 29.27 2.03 3.56
C VAL A 41 28.03 1.37 2.93
N THR A 42 28.21 0.24 2.24
CA THR A 42 27.10 -0.52 1.64
C THR A 42 26.13 -0.99 2.72
N ARG A 43 26.63 -1.66 3.77
CA ARG A 43 25.83 -2.13 4.91
C ARG A 43 25.06 -0.99 5.59
N PHE A 44 25.67 0.19 5.71
CA PHE A 44 24.97 1.37 6.24
C PHE A 44 23.78 1.80 5.38
N PHE A 45 23.96 1.95 4.06
CA PHE A 45 22.89 2.43 3.18
C PHE A 45 21.80 1.39 2.93
N VAL A 46 22.14 0.11 2.78
CA VAL A 46 21.16 -0.98 2.68
C VAL A 46 20.38 -1.09 3.99
N GLY A 47 21.06 -1.01 5.14
CA GLY A 47 20.41 -0.99 6.45
C GLY A 47 19.44 0.19 6.59
N LEU A 48 19.84 1.39 6.18
CA LEU A 48 19.00 2.58 6.18
C LEU A 48 17.78 2.42 5.25
N ALA A 49 17.99 1.95 4.02
CA ALA A 49 16.92 1.70 3.06
C ALA A 49 15.94 0.64 3.57
N ALA A 50 16.45 -0.44 4.18
CA ALA A 50 15.64 -1.46 4.83
C ALA A 50 14.82 -0.89 5.99
N VAL A 51 15.36 0.01 6.80
CA VAL A 51 14.53 0.75 7.77
C VAL A 51 13.48 1.59 7.05
N GLN A 52 13.79 2.28 5.96
CA GLN A 52 12.84 3.17 5.29
C GLN A 52 11.64 2.43 4.66
N VAL A 53 11.86 1.28 4.03
CA VAL A 53 10.77 0.49 3.42
C VAL A 53 10.18 -0.56 4.36
N GLY A 54 10.64 -0.58 5.62
CA GLY A 54 10.11 -1.50 6.60
C GLY A 54 10.48 -2.95 6.33
N ASN A 55 11.77 -3.25 6.29
CA ASN A 55 12.32 -4.60 6.37
C ASN A 55 13.25 -4.66 7.59
N ASP A 56 12.64 -4.74 8.77
CA ASP A 56 13.34 -4.64 10.05
C ASP A 56 14.35 -5.79 10.28
N PRO A 57 14.09 -7.06 9.92
CA PRO A 57 15.08 -8.14 10.01
C PRO A 57 16.35 -7.87 9.19
N ARG A 58 16.18 -7.37 7.96
CA ARG A 58 17.31 -6.96 7.13
C ARG A 58 18.02 -5.76 7.75
N ALA A 59 17.27 -4.72 8.12
CA ALA A 59 17.84 -3.53 8.74
C ALA A 59 18.71 -3.86 9.96
N ALA A 60 18.23 -4.76 10.84
CA ALA A 60 18.99 -5.22 12.00
C ALA A 60 20.29 -5.90 11.57
N THR A 61 20.20 -6.86 10.64
CA THR A 61 21.35 -7.61 10.11
C THR A 61 22.42 -6.68 9.52
N GLU A 62 21.99 -5.74 8.67
CA GLU A 62 22.86 -4.82 7.95
C GLU A 62 23.50 -3.78 8.89
N LEU A 63 22.72 -3.19 9.79
CA LEU A 63 23.22 -2.20 10.76
C LEU A 63 24.14 -2.84 11.80
N GLU A 64 23.84 -4.06 12.27
CA GLU A 64 24.74 -4.81 13.14
C GLU A 64 26.06 -5.15 12.44
N ALA A 65 26.03 -5.56 11.18
CA ALA A 65 27.25 -5.77 10.39
C ALA A 65 28.05 -4.46 10.23
N ALA A 66 27.36 -3.35 9.95
CA ALA A 66 27.99 -2.03 9.83
C ALA A 66 28.66 -1.58 11.15
N THR A 67 28.06 -1.83 12.31
CA THR A 67 28.69 -1.52 13.62
C THR A 67 29.95 -2.35 13.89
N LYS A 68 30.07 -3.56 13.33
CA LYS A 68 31.28 -4.39 13.45
C LYS A 68 32.39 -3.90 12.53
N LEU A 69 32.05 -3.49 11.31
CA LEU A 69 32.99 -3.00 10.30
C LEU A 69 33.48 -1.58 10.61
N ALA A 70 32.61 -0.73 11.17
CA ALA A 70 32.87 0.67 11.49
C ALA A 70 32.40 1.03 12.91
N SER A 71 32.94 0.35 13.92
CA SER A 71 32.57 0.53 15.34
C SER A 71 32.67 1.96 15.89
N GLY A 72 33.45 2.83 15.24
CA GLY A 72 33.61 4.23 15.59
C GLY A 72 32.63 5.18 14.89
N GLU A 73 31.79 4.69 13.96
CA GLU A 73 30.80 5.51 13.26
C GLU A 73 29.53 5.70 14.13
N PRO A 74 29.19 6.91 14.59
CA PRO A 74 28.00 7.12 15.42
C PRO A 74 26.67 6.90 14.67
N ALA A 75 26.60 7.12 13.35
CA ALA A 75 25.34 6.99 12.60
C ALA A 75 24.82 5.55 12.58
N VAL A 76 25.70 4.55 12.46
CA VAL A 76 25.29 3.12 12.49
C VAL A 76 24.67 2.75 13.84
N TRP A 77 25.25 3.25 14.94
CA TRP A 77 24.75 3.01 16.29
C TRP A 77 23.43 3.73 16.55
N ASN A 78 23.30 4.98 16.07
CA ASN A 78 22.03 5.71 16.17
C ASN A 78 20.91 4.98 15.43
N ASN A 79 21.14 4.59 14.18
CA ASN A 79 20.12 3.96 13.35
C ASN A 79 19.74 2.58 13.88
N LEU A 80 20.71 1.80 14.39
CA LEU A 80 20.43 0.54 15.08
C LEU A 80 19.62 0.77 16.37
N GLY A 81 19.96 1.79 17.15
CA GLY A 81 19.23 2.17 18.36
C GLY A 81 17.80 2.62 18.07
N VAL A 82 17.57 3.37 16.98
CA VAL A 82 16.23 3.75 16.52
C VAL A 82 15.43 2.53 16.07
N LEU A 83 16.03 1.59 15.34
CA LEU A 83 15.37 0.33 14.96
C LEU A 83 14.95 -0.46 16.22
N GLN A 84 15.86 -0.62 17.18
CA GLN A 84 15.59 -1.31 18.45
C GLN A 84 14.51 -0.59 19.28
N LEU A 85 14.54 0.74 19.30
CA LEU A 85 13.53 1.58 19.94
C LEU A 85 12.14 1.34 19.33
N ARG A 86 12.06 1.31 17.99
CA ARG A 86 10.81 1.01 17.27
C ARG A 86 10.29 -0.41 17.57
N GLN A 87 11.20 -1.37 17.71
CA GLN A 87 10.91 -2.75 18.11
C GLN A 87 10.59 -2.88 19.62
N LYS A 88 10.63 -1.78 20.38
CA LYS A 88 10.46 -1.73 21.84
C LYS A 88 11.47 -2.58 22.63
N ASP A 89 12.62 -2.87 22.03
CA ASP A 89 13.77 -3.44 22.72
C ASP A 89 14.53 -2.30 23.39
N PHE A 90 13.93 -1.71 24.43
CA PHE A 90 14.41 -0.50 25.09
C PHE A 90 15.81 -0.67 25.69
N GLU A 91 16.12 -1.87 26.20
CA GLU A 91 17.43 -2.18 26.77
C GLU A 91 18.53 -2.13 25.70
N LYS A 92 18.32 -2.77 24.54
CA LYS A 92 19.30 -2.67 23.44
C LYS A 92 19.34 -1.28 22.83
N ALA A 93 18.18 -0.64 22.68
CA ALA A 93 18.09 0.71 22.16
C ALA A 93 18.91 1.70 23.00
N GLU A 94 18.81 1.62 24.34
CA GLU A 94 19.61 2.43 25.26
C GLU A 94 21.10 2.22 25.02
N VAL A 95 21.56 0.95 24.95
CA VAL A 95 22.97 0.61 24.70
C VAL A 95 23.47 1.23 23.39
N SER A 96 22.72 1.05 22.30
CA SER A 96 23.11 1.55 20.97
C SER A 96 23.09 3.08 20.91
N LEU A 97 22.05 3.73 21.45
CA LEU A 97 21.93 5.19 21.43
C LEU A 97 22.95 5.88 22.34
N GLU A 98 23.21 5.32 23.53
CA GLU A 98 24.28 5.81 24.40
C GLU A 98 25.65 5.64 23.73
N LYS A 99 25.87 4.55 22.98
CA LYS A 99 27.09 4.39 22.20
C LYS A 99 27.25 5.45 21.13
N ALA A 100 26.18 5.77 20.40
CA ALA A 100 26.17 6.88 19.44
C ALA A 100 26.50 8.22 20.11
N ARG A 101 25.97 8.46 21.32
CA ARG A 101 26.21 9.69 22.10
C ARG A 101 27.67 9.80 22.54
N GLU A 102 28.29 8.71 22.98
CA GLU A 102 29.71 8.69 23.33
C GLU A 102 30.61 9.06 22.14
N LEU A 103 30.29 8.53 20.96
CA LEU A 103 31.05 8.76 19.73
C LEU A 103 30.82 10.15 19.14
N SER A 104 29.64 10.74 19.39
CA SER A 104 29.23 12.03 18.82
C SER A 104 28.46 12.90 19.84
N PRO A 105 29.14 13.45 20.86
CA PRO A 105 28.51 14.18 21.97
C PRO A 105 27.87 15.53 21.61
N ASP A 106 28.06 16.00 20.37
CA ASP A 106 27.49 17.26 19.87
C ASP A 106 26.43 17.02 18.77
N ASN A 107 25.92 15.79 18.62
CA ASN A 107 24.88 15.47 17.63
C ASN A 107 23.48 15.53 18.22
N ALA A 108 22.68 16.52 17.80
CA ALA A 108 21.33 16.75 18.30
C ALA A 108 20.37 15.57 18.06
N THR A 109 20.47 14.89 16.91
CA THR A 109 19.59 13.76 16.55
C THR A 109 19.71 12.61 17.54
N VAL A 110 20.94 12.32 18.00
CA VAL A 110 21.19 11.27 19.00
C VAL A 110 20.51 11.61 20.33
N TYR A 111 20.60 12.87 20.78
CA TYR A 111 19.92 13.32 22.00
C TYR A 111 18.40 13.31 21.85
N PHE A 112 17.87 13.67 20.68
CA PHE A 112 16.44 13.56 20.40
C PHE A 112 15.96 12.12 20.53
N ASN A 113 16.69 11.15 19.97
CA ASN A 113 16.33 9.74 20.06
C ASN A 113 16.38 9.19 21.49
N LEU A 114 17.36 9.60 22.30
CA LEU A 114 17.39 9.29 23.74
C LEU A 114 16.22 9.93 24.51
N ALA A 115 15.78 11.12 24.10
CA ALA A 115 14.57 11.73 24.63
C ALA A 115 13.32 10.91 24.26
N ILE A 116 13.18 10.45 23.01
CA ILE A 116 12.06 9.58 22.62
C ILE A 116 12.07 8.27 23.41
N LEU A 117 13.24 7.64 23.59
CA LEU A 117 13.39 6.47 24.47
C LEU A 117 12.87 6.78 25.90
N SER A 118 13.30 7.91 26.46
CA SER A 118 12.89 8.33 27.81
C SER A 118 11.39 8.60 27.92
N ASP A 119 10.76 9.18 26.87
CA ASP A 119 9.30 9.36 26.84
C ASP A 119 8.57 8.02 26.81
N GLN A 120 9.06 7.06 26.00
CA GLN A 120 8.47 5.72 25.91
C GLN A 120 8.66 4.87 27.18
N THR A 121 9.74 5.06 27.92
CA THR A 121 9.98 4.42 29.23
C THR A 121 9.40 5.21 30.41
N ASN A 122 8.75 6.35 30.17
CA ASN A 122 8.20 7.28 31.17
C ASN A 122 9.24 7.86 32.15
N GLU A 123 10.46 8.09 31.69
CA GLU A 123 11.56 8.68 32.44
C GLU A 123 11.63 10.22 32.29
N SER A 124 10.73 10.91 32.99
CA SER A 124 10.54 12.37 32.91
C SER A 124 11.82 13.21 33.09
N GLU A 125 12.72 12.85 34.02
CA GLU A 125 13.97 13.61 34.25
C GLU A 125 14.96 13.45 33.09
N SER A 126 15.13 12.22 32.59
CA SER A 126 15.97 11.93 31.42
C SER A 126 15.42 12.61 30.17
N LEU A 127 14.10 12.55 29.97
CA LEU A 127 13.39 13.23 28.89
C LEU A 127 13.72 14.74 28.86
N GLN A 128 13.52 15.44 29.97
CA GLN A 128 13.83 16.88 30.02
C GLN A 128 15.31 17.19 29.79
N ARG A 129 16.22 16.38 30.35
CA ARG A 129 17.67 16.55 30.19
C ARG A 129 18.06 16.44 28.72
N TYR A 130 17.61 15.37 28.04
CA TYR A 130 17.95 15.11 26.64
C TYR A 130 17.28 16.11 25.68
N LEU A 131 16.02 16.48 25.90
CA LEU A 131 15.36 17.52 25.10
C LEU A 131 16.03 18.89 25.27
N THR A 132 16.41 19.26 26.49
CA THR A 132 17.13 20.52 26.74
C THR A 132 18.42 20.54 25.92
N LYS A 133 19.23 19.48 25.99
CA LYS A 133 20.47 19.35 25.22
C LYS A 133 20.22 19.37 23.71
N THR A 134 19.15 18.73 23.23
CA THR A 134 18.74 18.76 21.82
C THR A 134 18.48 20.20 21.37
N THR A 135 17.73 20.98 22.16
CA THR A 135 17.44 22.39 21.81
C THR A 135 18.63 23.35 21.94
N GLU A 136 19.68 22.97 22.68
CA GLU A 136 20.95 23.70 22.71
C GLU A 136 21.76 23.46 21.45
N LEU A 137 21.85 22.20 21.00
CA LEU A 137 22.62 21.79 19.81
C LEU A 137 21.89 22.13 18.51
N SER A 138 20.57 21.96 18.48
CA SER A 138 19.70 22.33 17.36
C SER A 138 18.60 23.28 17.82
N PRO A 139 18.90 24.58 17.93
CA PRO A 139 17.90 25.56 18.34
C PRO A 139 16.71 25.66 17.38
N ASN A 140 16.79 25.13 16.17
CA ASN A 140 15.69 25.20 15.20
C ASN A 140 14.76 23.98 15.25
N ASP A 141 15.07 22.96 16.05
CA ASP A 141 14.19 21.80 16.22
C ASP A 141 12.95 22.18 17.06
N LEU A 142 11.84 22.42 16.37
CA LEU A 142 10.58 22.81 16.99
C LEU A 142 9.93 21.66 17.76
N ARG A 143 10.19 20.42 17.36
CA ARG A 143 9.63 19.21 17.98
C ARG A 143 10.10 19.04 19.41
N SER A 144 11.38 19.28 19.64
CA SER A 144 11.94 19.24 20.99
C SER A 144 11.33 20.28 21.93
N TYR A 145 11.07 21.50 21.44
CA TYR A 145 10.37 22.51 22.24
C TYR A 145 8.92 22.12 22.53
N TYR A 146 8.22 21.50 21.57
CA TYR A 146 6.85 21.05 21.76
C TYR A 146 6.77 19.95 22.83
N LEU A 147 7.64 18.93 22.76
CA LEU A 147 7.72 17.87 23.77
C LEU A 147 8.07 18.41 25.16
N LEU A 148 8.99 19.39 25.25
CA LEU A 148 9.26 20.08 26.52
C LEU A 148 8.02 20.80 27.05
N ALA A 149 7.24 21.44 26.18
CA ALA A 149 6.02 22.11 26.59
C ALA A 149 4.99 21.13 27.16
N GLU A 150 4.76 20.00 26.49
CA GLU A 150 3.86 18.94 26.97
C GLU A 150 4.34 18.36 28.30
N GLU A 151 5.64 18.09 28.45
CA GLU A 151 6.21 17.58 29.69
C GLU A 151 6.06 18.59 30.84
N PHE A 152 6.27 19.88 30.58
CA PHE A 152 6.02 20.92 31.57
C PHE A 152 4.53 21.04 31.92
N GLU A 153 3.61 20.88 30.98
CA GLU A 153 2.17 20.86 31.28
C GLU A 153 1.76 19.63 32.11
N LYS A 154 2.30 18.44 31.81
CA LYS A 154 2.10 17.23 32.64
C LYS A 154 2.50 17.49 34.10
N GLN A 155 3.57 18.26 34.30
CA GLN A 155 4.06 18.70 35.62
C GLN A 155 3.35 19.92 36.20
N LYS A 156 2.33 20.46 35.51
CA LYS A 156 1.60 21.69 35.86
C LYS A 156 2.48 22.94 35.94
N ALA A 157 3.62 22.93 35.24
CA ALA A 157 4.54 24.05 35.10
C ALA A 157 4.16 24.95 33.90
N ASP A 158 2.91 25.42 33.88
CA ASP A 158 2.28 26.13 32.74
C ASP A 158 3.13 27.31 32.20
N LYS A 159 3.85 28.03 33.07
CA LYS A 159 4.73 29.14 32.65
C LYS A 159 5.92 28.67 31.82
N LYS A 160 6.52 27.52 32.15
CA LYS A 160 7.62 26.94 31.36
C LYS A 160 7.10 26.39 30.03
N ALA A 161 5.90 25.79 30.04
CA ALA A 161 5.24 25.35 28.81
C ALA A 161 4.98 26.53 27.85
N LEU A 162 4.46 27.65 28.36
CA LEU A 162 4.27 28.86 27.56
C LEU A 162 5.60 29.37 26.97
N GLN A 163 6.68 29.40 27.77
CA GLN A 163 8.00 29.79 27.28
C GLN A 163 8.51 28.90 26.14
N ALA A 164 8.26 27.59 26.21
CA ALA A 164 8.62 26.66 25.15
C ALA A 164 7.81 26.94 23.85
N PHE A 165 6.50 27.18 23.96
CA PHE A 165 5.70 27.63 22.80
C PHE A 165 6.16 28.98 22.24
N GLU A 166 6.58 29.93 23.08
CA GLU A 166 7.16 31.20 22.61
C GLU A 166 8.47 30.99 21.84
N LYS A 167 9.30 30.00 22.23
CA LYS A 167 10.49 29.62 21.46
C LYS A 167 10.12 29.07 20.09
N ILE A 168 9.03 28.32 19.98
CA ILE A 168 8.49 27.86 18.69
C ILE A 168 8.03 29.07 17.87
N LEU A 169 7.21 29.95 18.44
CA LEU A 169 6.65 31.11 17.75
C LEU A 169 7.68 32.16 17.34
N LYS A 170 8.83 32.23 18.02
CA LYS A 170 9.96 33.05 17.58
C LYS A 170 10.52 32.58 16.22
N ARG A 171 10.46 31.27 15.93
CA ARG A 171 11.07 30.64 14.74
C ARG A 171 10.05 30.32 13.66
N ALA A 172 8.84 29.97 14.05
CA ALA A 172 7.71 29.81 13.17
C ALA A 172 6.60 30.79 13.58
N PRO A 173 6.76 32.11 13.32
CA PRO A 173 5.76 33.10 13.68
C PRO A 173 4.40 32.79 13.09
N LYS A 174 4.25 32.19 11.91
CA LYS A 174 2.90 31.88 11.37
C LYS A 174 2.35 30.52 11.79
N ASN A 175 2.97 29.81 12.74
CA ASN A 175 2.49 28.49 13.13
C ASN A 175 1.19 28.57 13.95
N LEU A 176 0.06 28.28 13.32
CA LEU A 176 -1.27 28.35 13.93
C LEU A 176 -1.42 27.43 15.16
N ALA A 177 -0.88 26.21 15.11
CA ALA A 177 -0.99 25.24 16.20
C ALA A 177 -0.31 25.72 17.48
N ALA A 178 0.95 26.18 17.40
CA ALA A 178 1.67 26.74 18.56
C ALA A 178 1.01 28.03 19.08
N ARG A 179 0.42 28.86 18.20
CA ARG A 179 -0.26 30.10 18.60
C ARG A 179 -1.50 29.82 19.42
N LEU A 180 -2.29 28.85 19.01
CA LEU A 180 -3.50 28.46 19.75
C LEU A 180 -3.17 27.92 21.14
N GLU A 181 -2.11 27.13 21.28
CA GLU A 181 -1.65 26.65 22.58
C GLU A 181 -1.09 27.78 23.45
N ALA A 182 -0.32 28.71 22.87
CA ALA A 182 0.14 29.90 23.59
C ALA A 182 -1.04 30.78 24.07
N ALA A 183 -2.04 31.01 23.22
CA ALA A 183 -3.25 31.75 23.61
C ALA A 183 -4.02 31.04 24.73
N ARG A 184 -4.18 29.72 24.65
CA ARG A 184 -4.82 28.92 25.71
C ARG A 184 -4.07 29.08 27.05
N LEU A 185 -2.75 28.94 27.05
CA LEU A 185 -1.92 29.06 28.25
C LEU A 185 -1.89 30.49 28.80
N GLN A 186 -1.81 31.51 27.94
CA GLN A 186 -1.92 32.92 28.36
C GLN A 186 -3.26 33.21 29.03
N ALA A 187 -4.37 32.69 28.49
CA ALA A 187 -5.68 32.80 29.12
C ALA A 187 -5.73 32.08 30.48
N LYS A 188 -5.19 30.86 30.56
CA LYS A 188 -5.10 30.05 31.80
C LYS A 188 -4.28 30.75 32.89
N LEU A 189 -3.17 31.41 32.51
CA LEU A 189 -2.27 32.16 33.39
C LEU A 189 -2.76 33.58 33.71
N GLY A 190 -3.81 34.07 33.05
CA GLY A 190 -4.35 35.42 33.24
C GLY A 190 -3.56 36.53 32.53
N GLU A 191 -2.71 36.21 31.55
CA GLU A 191 -1.92 37.17 30.77
C GLU A 191 -2.74 37.87 29.68
N LYS A 192 -3.70 38.72 30.09
CA LYS A 192 -4.71 39.32 29.21
C LYS A 192 -4.14 40.09 28.01
N GLU A 193 -3.07 40.86 28.19
CA GLU A 193 -2.48 41.67 27.12
C GLU A 193 -1.83 40.79 26.04
N ASN A 194 -1.02 39.82 26.47
CA ASN A 194 -0.40 38.84 25.57
C ASN A 194 -1.46 37.99 24.85
N PHE A 195 -2.49 37.54 25.58
CA PHE A 195 -3.63 36.83 24.99
C PHE A 195 -4.27 37.62 23.86
N ASN A 196 -4.66 38.87 24.10
CA ASN A 196 -5.31 39.71 23.09
C ASN A 196 -4.42 39.92 21.86
N LYS A 197 -3.11 40.11 22.06
CA LYS A 197 -2.15 40.22 20.95
C LYS A 197 -2.06 38.94 20.13
N THR A 198 -1.98 37.78 20.79
CA THR A 198 -1.93 36.48 20.12
C THR A 198 -3.22 36.22 19.34
N VAL A 199 -4.38 36.51 19.92
CA VAL A 199 -5.70 36.38 19.27
C VAL A 199 -5.83 37.28 18.06
N GLY A 200 -5.34 38.52 18.11
CA GLY A 200 -5.36 39.42 16.96
C GLY A 200 -4.59 38.87 15.75
N ILE A 201 -3.51 38.11 15.99
CA ILE A 201 -2.78 37.43 14.91
C ILE A 201 -3.51 36.18 14.43
N ILE A 202 -4.16 35.44 15.33
CA ILE A 202 -5.00 34.28 14.96
C ILE A 202 -6.15 34.72 14.03
N GLU A 203 -6.69 35.92 14.25
CA GLU A 203 -7.77 36.50 13.43
C GLU A 203 -7.40 36.65 11.95
N GLU A 204 -6.13 36.89 11.62
CA GLU A 204 -5.63 36.97 10.23
C GLU A 204 -5.81 35.64 9.45
N PHE A 205 -5.83 34.51 10.16
CA PHE A 205 -6.05 33.19 9.55
C PHE A 205 -7.55 32.88 9.37
N SER A 206 -8.41 33.55 10.13
CA SER A 206 -9.83 33.20 10.24
C SER A 206 -10.65 33.50 8.98
N GLU A 207 -10.15 34.34 8.09
CA GLU A 207 -10.84 34.67 6.82
C GLU A 207 -10.98 33.46 5.89
N ALA A 208 -10.05 32.51 5.94
CA ALA A 208 -10.05 31.31 5.10
C ALA A 208 -10.70 30.10 5.80
N TRP A 209 -11.18 30.26 7.04
CA TRP A 209 -11.73 29.16 7.81
C TRP A 209 -13.17 28.82 7.39
N PRO A 210 -13.57 27.54 7.50
CA PRO A 210 -14.98 27.18 7.41
C PRO A 210 -15.81 27.90 8.48
N GLU A 211 -17.08 28.17 8.18
CA GLU A 211 -17.96 29.01 9.03
C GLU A 211 -18.04 28.50 10.48
N ASN A 212 -18.04 27.19 10.70
CA ASN A 212 -18.07 26.59 12.03
C ASN A 212 -16.82 26.95 12.88
N ALA A 213 -15.64 27.03 12.27
CA ALA A 213 -14.39 27.43 12.90
C ALA A 213 -14.37 28.95 13.16
N ALA A 214 -14.85 29.75 12.21
CA ALA A 214 -15.00 31.20 12.38
C ALA A 214 -15.96 31.53 13.54
N GLU A 215 -17.09 30.83 13.64
CA GLU A 215 -18.04 30.96 14.75
C GLU A 215 -17.42 30.56 16.09
N GLN A 216 -16.72 29.44 16.16
CA GLN A 216 -16.06 29.00 17.39
C GLN A 216 -14.93 29.95 17.82
N PHE A 217 -14.24 30.58 16.88
CA PHE A 217 -13.23 31.60 17.18
C PHE A 217 -13.85 32.87 17.75
N ARG A 218 -15.00 33.31 17.21
CA ARG A 218 -15.76 34.44 17.76
C ARG A 218 -16.14 34.20 19.23
N LYS A 219 -16.64 33.00 19.55
CA LYS A 219 -16.92 32.57 20.93
C LYS A 219 -15.68 32.61 21.83
N ALA A 220 -14.54 32.14 21.33
CA ALA A 220 -13.28 32.14 22.08
C ALA A 220 -12.76 33.56 22.36
N LYS A 221 -12.93 34.48 21.41
CA LYS A 221 -12.54 35.90 21.52
C LYS A 221 -13.42 36.67 22.52
N GLU A 222 -14.72 36.37 22.56
CA GLU A 222 -15.70 37.05 23.43
C GLU A 222 -15.80 36.46 24.85
N ALA A 223 -15.22 35.28 25.08
CA ALA A 223 -15.29 34.60 26.37
C ALA A 223 -14.54 35.36 27.50
N VAL A 224 -15.10 35.32 28.71
CA VAL A 224 -14.40 35.81 29.91
C VAL A 224 -13.11 35.00 30.16
N PRO A 225 -12.06 35.57 30.77
CA PRO A 225 -10.74 34.93 30.89
C PRO A 225 -10.76 33.50 31.46
N ALA A 226 -11.64 33.23 32.43
CA ALA A 226 -11.80 31.90 33.03
C ALA A 226 -12.31 30.82 32.06
N ARG A 227 -13.02 31.23 30.99
CA ARG A 227 -13.60 30.34 29.98
C ARG A 227 -12.87 30.41 28.63
N ALA A 228 -12.12 31.47 28.37
CA ALA A 228 -11.37 31.67 27.12
C ALA A 228 -10.39 30.52 26.82
N ALA A 229 -9.70 29.97 27.83
CA ALA A 229 -8.83 28.80 27.64
C ALA A 229 -9.60 27.56 27.15
N THR A 230 -10.80 27.34 27.68
CA THR A 230 -11.68 26.24 27.26
C THR A 230 -12.18 26.43 25.83
N GLU A 231 -12.63 27.63 25.48
CA GLU A 231 -13.12 27.92 24.13
C GLU A 231 -11.99 27.87 23.08
N MET A 232 -10.76 28.27 23.43
CA MET A 232 -9.58 28.05 22.59
C MET A 232 -9.27 26.57 22.38
N SER A 233 -9.47 25.75 23.42
CA SER A 233 -9.36 24.30 23.30
C SER A 233 -10.42 23.76 22.34
N PHE A 234 -11.65 24.28 22.37
CA PHE A 234 -12.69 23.88 21.42
C PHE A 234 -12.37 24.30 19.99
N LEU A 235 -11.89 25.54 19.80
CA LEU A 235 -11.47 26.02 18.49
C LEU A 235 -10.37 25.14 17.89
N ARG A 236 -9.37 24.77 18.70
CA ARG A 236 -8.34 23.81 18.28
C ARG A 236 -8.95 22.56 17.68
N ASN A 237 -9.94 21.95 18.33
CA ASN A 237 -10.53 20.70 17.84
C ASN A 237 -11.40 20.88 16.58
N VAL A 238 -11.89 22.09 16.33
CA VAL A 238 -12.54 22.40 15.05
C VAL A 238 -11.49 22.54 13.95
N LEU A 239 -10.43 23.29 14.23
CA LEU A 239 -9.35 23.52 13.27
C LEU A 239 -8.54 22.25 12.97
N LEU A 240 -8.54 21.27 13.86
CA LEU A 240 -7.91 19.96 13.69
C LEU A 240 -8.25 19.29 12.34
N LYS A 241 -9.38 19.59 11.69
CA LYS A 241 -9.72 19.01 10.37
C LYS A 241 -9.33 19.87 9.19
N THR A 242 -8.83 21.07 9.44
CA THR A 242 -8.35 21.95 8.38
C THR A 242 -6.94 21.52 7.97
N PRO A 243 -6.67 21.40 6.64
CA PRO A 243 -5.32 21.10 6.16
C PRO A 243 -4.27 22.12 6.62
N GLU A 244 -4.69 23.37 6.86
CA GLU A 244 -3.81 24.41 7.41
C GLU A 244 -3.32 24.08 8.81
N TYR A 245 -4.23 23.76 9.74
CA TYR A 245 -3.86 23.44 11.12
C TYR A 245 -3.03 22.16 11.18
N GLN A 246 -3.40 21.12 10.42
CA GLN A 246 -2.63 19.87 10.37
C GLN A 246 -1.20 20.09 9.90
N ARG A 247 -1.02 20.86 8.81
CA ARG A 247 0.32 21.25 8.35
C ARG A 247 1.07 22.10 9.37
N ALA A 248 0.38 22.92 10.17
CA ALA A 248 1.02 23.68 11.25
C ALA A 248 1.44 22.77 12.42
N GLN A 249 0.60 21.81 12.81
CA GLN A 249 0.88 20.88 13.91
C GLN A 249 1.98 19.88 13.54
N ALA A 250 1.95 19.29 12.35
CA ALA A 250 2.96 18.35 11.85
C ALA A 250 4.39 18.97 11.81
N LYS A 251 4.50 20.29 11.72
CA LYS A 251 5.79 21.01 11.78
C LYS A 251 6.40 21.10 13.18
N ILE A 252 5.62 20.87 14.23
CA ILE A 252 6.05 21.08 15.62
C ILE A 252 5.82 19.87 16.53
N LYS A 253 4.90 18.97 16.21
CA LYS A 253 4.63 17.76 16.99
C LYS A 253 5.38 16.58 16.33
N PRO A 254 6.12 15.75 17.08
CA PRO A 254 6.64 14.47 16.56
C PRO A 254 5.52 13.58 16.03
N SER A 255 5.83 12.72 15.06
CA SER A 255 4.88 11.74 14.57
C SER A 255 4.58 10.69 15.64
N ASP A 256 3.31 10.30 15.77
CA ASP A 256 2.89 9.21 16.66
C ASP A 256 3.21 7.81 16.03
N THR A 257 3.56 7.74 14.74
CA THR A 257 3.85 6.50 14.01
C THR A 257 5.33 6.36 13.61
N ILE A 258 6.04 7.47 13.44
CA ILE A 258 7.47 7.48 13.13
C ILE A 258 8.24 7.73 14.43
N ILE A 259 8.72 6.66 15.05
CA ILE A 259 9.46 6.71 16.32
C ILE A 259 10.95 6.91 16.02
N GLY A 260 11.52 8.02 16.50
CA GLY A 260 12.94 8.33 16.36
C GLY A 260 13.38 8.73 14.94
N ASP A 261 14.46 9.50 14.88
CA ASP A 261 15.04 10.07 13.67
C ASP A 261 16.29 9.28 13.24
N LEU A 262 16.32 8.87 11.98
CA LEU A 262 17.50 8.26 11.38
C LEU A 262 18.53 9.33 11.02
N ILE A 263 19.80 8.95 11.01
CA ILE A 263 20.89 9.73 10.44
C ILE A 263 21.16 9.15 9.04
N PHE A 264 20.92 9.94 7.99
CA PHE A 264 20.93 9.44 6.61
C PHE A 264 22.32 9.43 5.97
N ARG A 265 23.31 10.07 6.61
CA ARG A 265 24.71 10.10 6.18
C ARG A 265 25.63 9.68 7.33
N PRO A 266 26.65 8.85 7.07
CA PRO A 266 27.67 8.61 8.09
C PRO A 266 28.35 9.92 8.54
N VAL A 267 28.66 10.02 9.82
CA VAL A 267 29.21 11.23 10.48
C VAL A 267 30.73 11.26 10.39
N ILE A 268 31.39 10.11 10.54
CA ILE A 268 32.85 9.98 10.57
C ILE A 268 33.37 9.23 9.33
N LEU A 269 32.68 8.15 8.92
CA LEU A 269 32.91 7.52 7.63
C LEU A 269 32.71 8.56 6.52
N GLU A 270 33.73 8.81 5.71
CA GLU A 270 33.58 9.67 4.55
C GLU A 270 32.48 9.09 3.65
N SER A 271 31.36 9.81 3.49
CA SER A 271 30.30 9.42 2.57
C SER A 271 30.83 9.46 1.14
N PRO A 272 30.49 8.49 0.26
CA PRO A 272 30.60 8.75 -1.16
C PRO A 272 29.68 9.93 -1.50
N ASP A 273 30.21 10.96 -2.17
CA ASP A 273 29.39 12.03 -2.74
C ASP A 273 28.49 11.39 -3.81
N PHE A 274 27.26 11.04 -3.46
CA PHE A 274 26.31 10.57 -4.46
C PHE A 274 25.65 11.79 -5.13
N ARG A 275 26.20 12.13 -6.29
CA ARG A 275 25.66 13.07 -7.26
C ARG A 275 25.51 12.29 -8.56
N PRO A 276 24.64 12.72 -9.48
CA PRO A 276 24.70 12.21 -10.85
C PRO A 276 26.16 12.24 -11.32
N ALA A 277 26.58 11.19 -12.02
CA ALA A 277 27.88 11.15 -12.67
C ALA A 277 28.01 12.34 -13.64
N ALA A 278 29.23 12.62 -14.08
CA ALA A 278 29.41 13.68 -15.07
C ALA A 278 28.59 13.33 -16.33
N PRO A 279 27.82 14.28 -16.88
CA PRO A 279 27.00 14.00 -18.06
C PRO A 279 27.89 13.71 -19.27
N ASP A 280 27.48 12.76 -20.10
CA ASP A 280 28.18 12.42 -21.35
C ASP A 280 27.84 13.42 -22.46
N LYS A 281 28.51 14.58 -22.43
CA LYS A 281 28.28 15.65 -23.41
C LYS A 281 28.56 15.24 -24.85
N GLU A 282 29.39 14.23 -25.05
CA GLU A 282 29.80 13.73 -26.36
C GLU A 282 29.01 12.47 -26.75
N ILE A 283 27.90 12.18 -26.05
CA ILE A 283 26.97 11.10 -26.39
C ILE A 283 26.66 11.14 -27.89
N SER A 284 26.78 9.97 -28.52
CA SER A 284 26.65 9.82 -29.96
C SER A 284 25.83 8.58 -30.28
N PHE A 285 25.19 8.62 -31.44
CA PHE A 285 24.30 7.57 -31.90
C PHE A 285 24.71 7.11 -33.29
N GLU A 286 24.76 5.80 -33.48
CA GLU A 286 24.95 5.19 -34.79
C GLU A 286 23.59 4.99 -35.46
N ALA A 287 23.41 5.61 -36.62
CA ALA A 287 22.17 5.53 -37.38
C ALA A 287 22.09 4.24 -38.21
N ASP A 288 21.07 3.42 -37.95
CA ASP A 288 20.64 2.27 -38.73
C ASP A 288 19.28 2.59 -39.36
N ALA A 289 19.32 3.04 -40.62
CA ALA A 289 18.12 3.40 -41.36
C ALA A 289 17.40 2.14 -41.86
N ILE A 290 16.10 2.08 -41.61
CA ILE A 290 15.23 0.95 -41.97
C ILE A 290 14.63 1.19 -43.36
N GLU A 291 13.53 1.95 -43.43
CA GLU A 291 12.82 2.26 -44.67
C GLU A 291 12.07 3.58 -44.57
N SER A 292 11.55 4.07 -45.70
CA SER A 292 10.73 5.30 -45.72
C SER A 292 9.46 5.13 -44.90
N ALA A 293 9.23 6.05 -43.95
CA ALA A 293 8.15 5.95 -43.00
C ALA A 293 7.53 7.31 -42.68
N ARG A 294 6.24 7.32 -42.36
CA ARG A 294 5.52 8.46 -41.77
C ARG A 294 5.74 8.51 -40.26
N SER A 295 5.73 7.37 -39.59
CA SER A 295 5.97 7.25 -38.15
C SER A 295 6.68 5.94 -37.80
N ALA A 296 7.23 5.89 -36.59
CA ALA A 296 7.84 4.71 -36.03
C ALA A 296 7.66 4.69 -34.51
N LYS A 297 7.47 3.51 -33.90
CA LYS A 297 7.25 3.32 -32.46
C LYS A 297 7.94 2.06 -31.95
N VAL A 298 8.37 2.05 -30.69
CA VAL A 298 8.88 0.84 -30.03
C VAL A 298 7.70 -0.01 -29.53
N ILE A 299 7.75 -1.32 -29.75
CA ILE A 299 6.70 -2.27 -29.37
C ILE A 299 7.28 -3.37 -28.49
N TYR A 300 6.74 -3.52 -27.29
CA TYR A 300 7.00 -4.66 -26.42
C TYR A 300 5.91 -5.70 -26.65
N LEU A 301 6.21 -6.81 -27.32
CA LEU A 301 5.25 -7.92 -27.49
C LEU A 301 4.97 -8.67 -26.17
N ASN A 302 5.90 -8.60 -25.22
CA ASN A 302 5.75 -9.08 -23.85
C ASN A 302 6.82 -8.40 -22.95
N SER A 303 6.89 -8.73 -21.66
CA SER A 303 7.90 -8.17 -20.76
C SER A 303 9.29 -8.81 -20.87
N LYS A 304 9.41 -10.04 -21.37
CA LYS A 304 10.64 -10.88 -21.33
C LYS A 304 11.58 -10.68 -22.52
N ASP A 305 11.06 -10.39 -23.70
CA ASP A 305 11.87 -10.26 -24.91
C ASP A 305 12.31 -8.82 -25.18
N THR A 306 13.36 -8.64 -25.98
CA THR A 306 13.76 -7.32 -26.49
C THR A 306 12.64 -6.73 -27.34
N PRO A 307 12.38 -5.41 -27.26
CA PRO A 307 11.31 -4.81 -28.04
C PRO A 307 11.58 -4.87 -29.54
N VAL A 308 10.51 -4.94 -30.32
CA VAL A 308 10.54 -4.76 -31.78
C VAL A 308 10.19 -3.32 -32.15
N VAL A 309 10.30 -2.98 -33.43
CA VAL A 309 9.93 -1.66 -33.94
C VAL A 309 8.70 -1.79 -34.85
N ALA A 310 7.78 -0.85 -34.70
CA ALA A 310 6.73 -0.59 -35.68
C ALA A 310 7.19 0.52 -36.62
N VAL A 311 7.09 0.29 -37.93
CA VAL A 311 7.40 1.27 -38.99
C VAL A 311 6.16 1.42 -39.85
N SER A 312 5.60 2.63 -39.90
CA SER A 312 4.36 2.90 -40.63
C SER A 312 4.63 3.76 -41.84
N GLY A 313 4.35 3.23 -43.02
CA GLY A 313 4.42 3.90 -44.32
C GLY A 313 3.12 4.62 -44.68
N LYS A 314 2.85 4.78 -45.98
CA LYS A 314 1.61 5.41 -46.47
C LYS A 314 0.40 4.49 -46.52
N GLU A 315 0.65 3.20 -46.69
CA GLU A 315 -0.40 2.19 -46.88
C GLU A 315 -0.28 1.04 -45.87
N LYS A 316 0.92 0.83 -45.31
CA LYS A 316 1.22 -0.35 -44.51
C LYS A 316 2.00 0.00 -43.26
N THR A 317 1.82 -0.81 -42.22
CA THR A 317 2.55 -0.77 -40.96
C THR A 317 3.23 -2.11 -40.76
N GLN A 318 4.56 -2.10 -40.67
CA GLN A 318 5.36 -3.27 -40.34
C GLN A 318 5.64 -3.28 -38.83
N ILE A 319 5.29 -4.36 -38.13
CA ILE A 319 5.59 -4.59 -36.71
C ILE A 319 6.50 -5.81 -36.63
N GLY A 320 7.80 -5.59 -36.40
CA GLY A 320 8.78 -6.67 -36.51
C GLY A 320 8.75 -7.31 -37.90
N ASP A 321 8.41 -8.59 -37.97
CA ASP A 321 8.30 -9.35 -39.22
C ASP A 321 6.88 -9.39 -39.79
N VAL A 322 5.90 -8.79 -39.11
CA VAL A 322 4.49 -8.79 -39.54
C VAL A 322 4.16 -7.51 -40.29
N GLU A 323 3.52 -7.63 -41.46
CA GLU A 323 3.05 -6.51 -42.26
C GLU A 323 1.51 -6.40 -42.16
N LEU A 324 1.02 -5.20 -41.93
CA LEU A 324 -0.41 -4.89 -41.78
C LEU A 324 -0.83 -3.83 -42.79
N ASP A 325 -1.99 -4.01 -43.43
CA ASP A 325 -2.58 -3.05 -44.38
C ASP A 325 -3.26 -1.88 -43.64
N PHE A 326 -2.45 -1.13 -42.89
CA PHE A 326 -2.87 0.03 -42.11
C PHE A 326 -1.77 1.11 -42.13
N SER A 327 -2.14 2.39 -42.12
CA SER A 327 -1.17 3.51 -42.06
C SER A 327 -1.42 4.40 -40.84
N ALA A 328 -0.54 4.33 -39.85
CA ALA A 328 -0.41 5.34 -38.79
C ALA A 328 0.50 6.48 -39.25
N ALA A 329 0.03 7.72 -39.20
CA ALA A 329 0.80 8.91 -39.56
C ALA A 329 1.68 9.43 -38.41
N ARG A 330 1.35 9.09 -37.17
CA ARG A 330 2.01 9.57 -35.94
C ARG A 330 2.32 8.40 -34.99
N PRO A 331 3.26 8.54 -34.04
CA PRO A 331 3.55 7.49 -33.07
C PRO A 331 2.42 7.28 -32.04
N ASN A 332 1.67 8.32 -31.68
CA ASN A 332 0.51 8.25 -30.78
C ASN A 332 -0.73 7.62 -31.44
N GLN A 333 -0.63 7.15 -32.68
CA GLN A 333 -1.67 6.40 -33.39
C GLN A 333 -1.51 4.88 -33.27
N ILE A 334 -0.55 4.43 -32.47
CA ILE A 334 -0.31 3.01 -32.17
C ILE A 334 -0.32 2.90 -30.65
N ALA A 335 -1.20 2.09 -30.06
CA ALA A 335 -1.20 1.74 -28.63
C ALA A 335 -0.80 0.27 -28.45
N VAL A 336 -0.12 -0.02 -27.34
CA VAL A 336 0.42 -1.34 -27.00
C VAL A 336 -0.04 -1.65 -25.58
N PHE A 337 -0.81 -2.72 -25.41
CA PHE A 337 -1.44 -3.09 -24.15
C PHE A 337 -1.92 -4.54 -24.22
N ASP A 338 -1.97 -5.22 -23.08
CA ASP A 338 -2.54 -6.56 -22.95
C ASP A 338 -4.02 -6.39 -22.58
N PHE A 339 -4.93 -6.65 -23.51
CA PHE A 339 -6.37 -6.42 -23.28
C PHE A 339 -7.12 -7.65 -22.77
N ASP A 340 -6.56 -8.86 -22.91
CA ASP A 340 -7.22 -10.11 -22.51
C ASP A 340 -6.52 -10.87 -21.37
N TYR A 341 -5.41 -10.30 -20.88
CA TYR A 341 -4.62 -10.74 -19.74
C TYR A 341 -3.85 -12.04 -20.00
N ASP A 342 -3.36 -12.23 -21.22
CA ASP A 342 -2.58 -13.43 -21.58
C ASP A 342 -1.05 -13.23 -21.43
N PHE A 343 -0.63 -12.07 -20.90
CA PHE A 343 0.76 -11.63 -20.75
C PHE A 343 1.49 -11.34 -22.06
N GLN A 344 0.73 -11.20 -23.15
CA GLN A 344 1.18 -10.72 -24.45
C GLN A 344 0.52 -9.37 -24.73
N ASN A 345 1.27 -8.42 -25.28
CA ASN A 345 0.65 -7.15 -25.65
C ASN A 345 0.03 -7.24 -27.04
N ASP A 346 -1.19 -6.75 -27.11
CA ASP A 346 -1.97 -6.48 -28.29
C ASP A 346 -1.72 -5.08 -28.82
N ILE A 347 -2.26 -4.79 -30.01
CA ILE A 347 -2.03 -3.54 -30.71
C ILE A 347 -3.36 -2.90 -31.10
N ALA A 348 -3.54 -1.64 -30.73
CA ALA A 348 -4.58 -0.79 -31.32
C ALA A 348 -3.94 0.21 -32.29
N LEU A 349 -4.49 0.28 -33.50
CA LEU A 349 -4.08 1.19 -34.56
C LEU A 349 -5.18 2.20 -34.84
N ALA A 350 -4.81 3.47 -34.92
CA ALA A 350 -5.68 4.61 -35.22
C ALA A 350 -5.12 5.38 -36.43
N GLY A 351 -5.98 5.82 -37.35
CA GLY A 351 -5.53 6.61 -38.49
C GLY A 351 -6.64 7.03 -39.44
N GLU A 352 -6.22 7.47 -40.63
CA GLU A 352 -7.10 7.87 -41.74
C GLU A 352 -8.04 6.73 -42.19
N SER A 353 -7.60 5.48 -42.01
CA SER A 353 -8.39 4.28 -42.35
C SER A 353 -9.36 3.84 -41.25
N GLY A 354 -9.42 4.57 -40.13
CA GLY A 354 -10.27 4.26 -38.97
C GLY A 354 -9.47 3.68 -37.80
N PHE A 355 -10.08 2.71 -37.13
CA PHE A 355 -9.53 2.05 -35.93
C PHE A 355 -9.47 0.54 -36.14
N THR A 356 -8.39 -0.09 -35.69
CA THR A 356 -8.21 -1.55 -35.70
C THR A 356 -7.63 -2.03 -34.38
N LEU A 357 -8.25 -3.04 -33.77
CA LEU A 357 -7.74 -3.78 -32.61
C LEU A 357 -7.21 -5.14 -33.08
N LEU A 358 -5.94 -5.41 -32.79
CA LEU A 358 -5.23 -6.62 -33.20
C LEU A 358 -4.82 -7.41 -31.97
N LYS A 359 -5.38 -8.61 -31.83
CA LYS A 359 -5.00 -9.57 -30.80
C LYS A 359 -3.71 -10.29 -31.19
N GLN A 360 -2.73 -10.34 -30.28
CA GLN A 360 -1.52 -11.12 -30.47
C GLN A 360 -1.76 -12.60 -30.21
N ASN A 361 -1.23 -13.47 -31.07
CA ASN A 361 -1.13 -14.90 -30.84
C ASN A 361 0.30 -15.36 -31.21
N ASP A 362 1.19 -15.45 -30.21
CA ASP A 362 2.60 -15.87 -30.39
C ASP A 362 3.35 -15.10 -31.50
N GLY A 363 3.16 -13.77 -31.53
CA GLY A 363 3.80 -12.87 -32.51
C GLY A 363 3.07 -12.72 -33.85
N ALA A 364 1.98 -13.46 -34.09
CA ALA A 364 1.01 -13.17 -35.15
C ALA A 364 -0.11 -12.25 -34.63
N PHE A 365 -0.83 -11.59 -35.54
CA PHE A 365 -1.92 -10.67 -35.20
C PHE A 365 -3.24 -11.07 -35.86
N GLU A 366 -4.33 -11.04 -35.10
CA GLU A 366 -5.70 -11.27 -35.54
C GLU A 366 -6.52 -9.99 -35.35
N ASP A 367 -7.21 -9.52 -36.39
CA ASP A 367 -8.13 -8.38 -36.28
C ASP A 367 -9.43 -8.81 -35.60
N VAL A 368 -9.60 -8.35 -34.36
CA VAL A 368 -10.76 -8.63 -33.52
C VAL A 368 -11.70 -7.43 -33.39
N THR A 369 -11.46 -6.33 -34.11
CA THR A 369 -12.17 -5.06 -33.95
C THR A 369 -13.69 -5.21 -33.95
N LYS A 370 -14.21 -5.99 -34.90
CA LYS A 370 -15.65 -6.22 -35.06
C LYS A 370 -16.21 -7.11 -33.96
N ASP A 371 -15.48 -8.16 -33.59
CA ASP A 371 -15.89 -9.15 -32.59
C ASP A 371 -15.87 -8.53 -31.18
N SER A 372 -15.01 -7.53 -30.97
CA SER A 372 -14.94 -6.70 -29.77
C SER A 372 -16.05 -5.64 -29.66
N GLY A 373 -16.93 -5.52 -30.67
CA GLY A 373 -18.07 -4.60 -30.64
C GLY A 373 -17.72 -3.12 -30.81
N ILE A 374 -16.49 -2.81 -31.23
CA ILE A 374 -16.01 -1.44 -31.39
C ILE A 374 -16.58 -0.83 -32.68
N SER A 375 -17.14 0.38 -32.56
CA SER A 375 -17.65 1.15 -33.70
C SER A 375 -17.37 2.63 -33.49
N LEU A 376 -16.38 3.16 -34.19
CA LEU A 376 -15.97 4.56 -34.16
C LEU A 376 -16.19 5.24 -35.51
N SER A 377 -16.37 6.56 -35.51
CA SER A 377 -16.55 7.38 -36.72
C SER A 377 -15.51 8.51 -36.78
N GLY A 378 -15.22 9.00 -37.98
CA GLY A 378 -14.25 10.08 -38.19
C GLY A 378 -12.82 9.56 -38.41
N GLU A 379 -11.89 10.50 -38.63
CA GLU A 379 -10.46 10.20 -38.69
C GLU A 379 -9.90 10.14 -37.27
N MET A 380 -9.21 9.03 -36.94
CA MET A 380 -8.61 8.85 -35.62
C MET A 380 -7.23 9.49 -35.57
N THR A 381 -7.03 10.44 -34.66
CA THR A 381 -5.82 11.27 -34.56
C THR A 381 -4.87 10.82 -33.45
N GLY A 382 -5.32 9.96 -32.53
CA GLY A 382 -4.50 9.36 -31.49
C GLY A 382 -5.22 8.26 -30.72
N VAL A 383 -4.44 7.36 -30.12
CA VAL A 383 -4.88 6.26 -29.26
C VAL A 383 -3.87 6.04 -28.13
N TRP A 384 -4.35 5.94 -26.89
CA TRP A 384 -3.52 5.72 -25.71
C TRP A 384 -4.15 4.68 -24.80
N ALA A 385 -3.33 3.78 -24.25
CA ALA A 385 -3.77 2.79 -23.28
C ALA A 385 -3.58 3.30 -21.84
N PHE A 386 -4.59 3.09 -21.01
CA PHE A 386 -4.60 3.42 -19.58
C PHE A 386 -5.72 2.66 -18.87
N ASP A 387 -5.66 2.54 -17.55
CA ASP A 387 -6.71 1.94 -16.73
C ASP A 387 -7.68 3.07 -16.33
N PHE A 388 -8.81 3.22 -17.04
CA PHE A 388 -9.70 4.38 -16.97
C PHE A 388 -10.46 4.46 -15.65
N ASP A 389 -10.91 3.33 -15.14
CA ASP A 389 -11.72 3.20 -13.92
C ASP A 389 -10.99 2.51 -12.75
N ASN A 390 -9.73 2.10 -12.95
CA ASN A 390 -8.82 1.52 -11.97
C ASN A 390 -9.19 0.10 -11.52
N GLU A 391 -9.73 -0.70 -12.44
CA GLU A 391 -10.16 -2.09 -12.18
C GLU A 391 -9.19 -3.16 -12.65
N GLY A 392 -8.07 -2.76 -13.25
CA GLY A 392 -7.00 -3.66 -13.66
C GLY A 392 -7.10 -4.16 -15.10
N ASP A 393 -8.19 -3.88 -15.81
CA ASP A 393 -8.26 -4.06 -17.26
C ASP A 393 -7.80 -2.76 -17.96
N LEU A 394 -7.00 -2.88 -19.03
CA LEU A 394 -6.54 -1.70 -19.76
C LEU A 394 -7.57 -1.27 -20.82
N ASP A 395 -7.85 0.04 -20.84
CA ASP A 395 -8.77 0.73 -21.73
C ASP A 395 -8.03 1.56 -22.76
N LEU A 396 -8.78 2.11 -23.71
CA LEU A 396 -8.23 2.99 -24.74
C LEU A 396 -8.91 4.36 -24.77
N LEU A 397 -8.12 5.41 -24.65
CA LEU A 397 -8.52 6.76 -25.04
C LEU A 397 -8.28 6.91 -26.55
N VAL A 398 -9.31 7.27 -27.30
CA VAL A 398 -9.25 7.52 -28.74
C VAL A 398 -9.64 8.97 -29.03
N SER A 399 -8.76 9.69 -29.73
CA SER A 399 -9.02 11.03 -30.24
C SER A 399 -9.44 10.95 -31.70
N SER A 400 -10.50 11.67 -32.08
CA SER A 400 -10.98 11.70 -33.47
C SER A 400 -11.48 13.09 -33.88
N THR A 401 -11.57 13.31 -35.20
CA THR A 401 -12.18 14.52 -35.76
C THR A 401 -13.66 14.69 -35.43
N ASP A 402 -14.35 13.59 -35.09
CA ASP A 402 -15.78 13.57 -34.74
C ASP A 402 -16.01 13.62 -33.23
N GLY A 403 -14.95 13.77 -32.43
CA GLY A 403 -14.98 13.81 -30.98
C GLY A 403 -14.25 12.63 -30.32
N ASN A 404 -13.81 12.83 -29.08
CA ASN A 404 -13.02 11.85 -28.34
C ASN A 404 -13.91 10.74 -27.77
N ALA A 405 -13.33 9.56 -27.55
CA ALA A 405 -14.01 8.43 -26.94
C ALA A 405 -13.07 7.68 -26.00
N VAL A 406 -13.62 7.06 -24.96
CA VAL A 406 -12.94 6.03 -24.17
C VAL A 406 -13.58 4.70 -24.54
N LEU A 407 -12.78 3.73 -24.99
CA LEU A 407 -13.18 2.35 -25.17
C LEU A 407 -12.86 1.62 -23.86
N ARG A 408 -13.88 1.40 -23.02
CA ARG A 408 -13.76 0.67 -21.76
C ARG A 408 -13.76 -0.83 -22.04
N ASN A 409 -12.75 -1.55 -21.59
CA ASN A 409 -12.62 -3.00 -21.73
C ASN A 409 -13.54 -3.71 -20.74
N ASN A 410 -14.45 -4.57 -21.21
CA ASN A 410 -15.35 -5.32 -20.33
C ASN A 410 -14.70 -6.60 -19.75
N GLY A 411 -13.41 -6.82 -19.99
CA GLY A 411 -12.66 -8.00 -19.56
C GLY A 411 -13.04 -9.31 -20.27
N ASN A 412 -14.02 -9.30 -21.18
CA ASN A 412 -14.49 -10.48 -21.92
C ASN A 412 -14.19 -10.41 -23.42
N GLY A 413 -13.26 -9.53 -23.81
CA GLY A 413 -12.87 -9.28 -25.19
C GLY A 413 -13.75 -8.29 -25.94
N THR A 414 -14.76 -7.70 -25.29
CA THR A 414 -15.61 -6.63 -25.85
C THR A 414 -15.34 -5.29 -25.17
N PHE A 415 -15.69 -4.19 -25.85
CA PHE A 415 -15.52 -2.83 -25.34
C PHE A 415 -16.82 -2.04 -25.33
N GLU A 416 -17.01 -1.20 -24.32
CA GLU A 416 -18.05 -0.16 -24.26
C GLU A 416 -17.47 1.19 -24.69
N THR A 417 -18.19 1.93 -25.55
CA THR A 417 -17.76 3.26 -25.99
C THR A 417 -18.38 4.36 -25.12
N LEU A 418 -17.53 5.08 -24.38
CA LEU A 418 -17.89 6.19 -23.49
C LEU A 418 -17.43 7.55 -24.07
N LYS A 419 -18.16 8.61 -23.74
CA LYS A 419 -17.90 9.99 -24.20
C LYS A 419 -17.36 10.92 -23.10
N THR A 420 -16.61 10.36 -22.14
CA THR A 420 -16.14 11.06 -20.93
C THR A 420 -15.33 12.34 -21.23
N PHE A 421 -14.47 12.31 -22.25
CA PHE A 421 -13.61 13.43 -22.64
C PHE A 421 -13.99 14.07 -23.98
N ASP A 422 -15.22 13.85 -24.47
CA ASP A 422 -15.69 14.29 -25.80
C ASP A 422 -15.74 15.83 -25.95
N ALA A 423 -15.82 16.55 -24.83
CA ALA A 423 -15.82 18.01 -24.83
C ALA A 423 -14.43 18.63 -25.02
N LEU A 424 -13.35 17.82 -24.97
CA LEU A 424 -12.02 18.29 -25.33
C LEU A 424 -11.89 18.39 -26.85
N GLY A 425 -11.06 19.32 -27.33
CA GLY A 425 -10.65 19.33 -28.74
C GLY A 425 -9.77 18.13 -29.10
N GLU A 426 -9.17 18.15 -30.29
CA GLU A 426 -8.18 17.14 -30.69
C GLU A 426 -7.07 17.04 -29.63
N ILE A 427 -6.82 15.82 -29.16
CA ILE A 427 -5.78 15.52 -28.17
C ILE A 427 -4.47 15.32 -28.92
N VAL A 428 -3.46 16.10 -28.54
CA VAL A 428 -2.11 16.04 -29.09
C VAL A 428 -1.25 15.07 -28.29
N ASP A 429 -1.31 15.16 -26.96
CA ASP A 429 -0.58 14.28 -26.05
C ASP A 429 -1.39 14.04 -24.77
N PHE A 430 -1.12 12.90 -24.12
CA PHE A 430 -1.86 12.44 -22.95
C PHE A 430 -0.89 11.84 -21.92
N GLU A 431 -1.03 12.29 -20.68
CA GLU A 431 -0.23 11.86 -19.55
C GLU A 431 -1.14 11.34 -18.43
N TYR A 432 -0.89 10.11 -17.96
CA TYR A 432 -1.61 9.44 -16.87
C TYR A 432 -0.66 9.18 -15.71
N ALA A 433 -0.80 9.94 -14.61
CA ALA A 433 0.15 9.94 -13.50
C ALA A 433 -0.48 10.46 -12.19
N ASP A 434 -0.04 9.94 -11.04
CA ASP A 434 -0.44 10.41 -9.70
C ASP A 434 0.21 11.77 -9.39
N LEU A 435 -0.35 12.85 -9.96
CA LEU A 435 0.21 14.20 -9.92
C LEU A 435 -0.08 14.92 -8.60
N ASP A 436 -1.21 14.60 -7.95
CA ASP A 436 -1.55 15.14 -6.63
C ASP A 436 -1.05 14.28 -5.44
N GLU A 437 -0.41 13.14 -5.75
CA GLU A 437 0.07 12.10 -4.84
C GLU A 437 -1.03 11.42 -4.02
N ASP A 438 -2.31 11.57 -4.39
CA ASP A 438 -3.43 10.97 -3.68
C ASP A 438 -3.60 9.47 -3.93
N GLY A 439 -2.86 8.94 -4.90
CA GLY A 439 -2.75 7.54 -5.21
C GLY A 439 -3.50 7.06 -6.44
N ASP A 440 -4.15 7.97 -7.16
CA ASP A 440 -4.86 7.68 -8.41
C ASP A 440 -4.09 8.27 -9.58
N GLY A 441 -4.05 7.57 -10.71
CA GLY A 441 -3.51 8.16 -11.93
C GLY A 441 -4.44 9.29 -12.39
N ASP A 442 -3.95 10.52 -12.41
CA ASP A 442 -4.68 11.66 -12.94
C ASP A 442 -4.45 11.83 -14.44
N ALA A 443 -5.43 12.43 -15.12
CA ALA A 443 -5.41 12.62 -16.56
C ALA A 443 -5.01 14.06 -16.92
N LEU A 444 -3.85 14.22 -17.57
CA LEU A 444 -3.37 15.49 -18.10
C LEU A 444 -3.36 15.45 -19.63
N PHE A 445 -4.04 16.40 -20.25
CA PHE A 445 -4.19 16.49 -21.70
C PHE A 445 -3.49 17.72 -22.24
N LEU A 446 -2.77 17.55 -23.36
CA LEU A 446 -2.39 18.64 -24.26
C LEU A 446 -3.33 18.62 -25.46
N VAL A 447 -4.10 19.69 -25.65
CA VAL A 447 -5.01 19.82 -26.79
C VAL A 447 -4.42 20.71 -27.89
N GLU A 448 -4.95 20.63 -29.11
CA GLU A 448 -4.47 21.35 -30.30
C GLU A 448 -4.29 22.87 -30.09
N SER A 449 -5.09 23.49 -29.21
CA SER A 449 -4.92 24.91 -28.88
C SER A 449 -3.63 25.24 -28.12
N GLY A 450 -2.84 24.24 -27.73
CA GLY A 450 -1.66 24.35 -26.87
C GLY A 450 -1.99 24.48 -25.38
N SER A 451 -3.27 24.35 -25.01
CA SER A 451 -3.73 24.41 -23.63
C SER A 451 -3.54 23.07 -22.94
N LEU A 452 -3.14 23.11 -21.66
CA LEU A 452 -3.10 21.95 -20.78
C LEU A 452 -4.39 21.86 -19.96
N VAL A 453 -5.03 20.70 -19.97
CA VAL A 453 -6.25 20.42 -19.22
C VAL A 453 -6.00 19.28 -18.24
N PHE A 454 -6.18 19.56 -16.96
CA PHE A 454 -5.96 18.61 -15.87
C PHE A 454 -7.30 18.09 -15.36
N PHE A 455 -7.44 16.77 -15.28
CA PHE A 455 -8.55 16.09 -14.66
C PHE A 455 -8.02 15.26 -13.51
N LYS A 456 -8.58 15.52 -12.32
CA LYS A 456 -8.37 14.67 -11.17
C LYS A 456 -9.17 13.39 -11.34
N ASN A 457 -8.56 12.24 -11.08
CA ASN A 457 -9.26 10.96 -11.09
C ASN A 457 -9.98 10.75 -9.75
N GLU A 458 -11.30 10.56 -9.80
CA GLU A 458 -12.16 10.29 -8.65
C GLU A 458 -12.59 8.81 -8.60
N ARG A 459 -11.98 7.95 -9.43
CA ARG A 459 -12.20 6.50 -9.60
C ARG A 459 -13.54 6.12 -10.19
N GLY A 460 -13.69 4.82 -10.53
CA GLY A 460 -14.92 4.28 -11.13
C GLY A 460 -15.29 4.98 -12.45
N GLY A 461 -14.28 5.44 -13.19
CA GLY A 461 -14.43 6.19 -14.44
C GLY A 461 -14.86 7.65 -14.26
N LEU A 462 -14.86 8.17 -13.04
CA LEU A 462 -15.20 9.56 -12.74
C LEU A 462 -13.95 10.44 -12.77
N PHE A 463 -13.99 11.51 -13.57
CA PHE A 463 -12.92 12.49 -13.67
C PHE A 463 -13.46 13.89 -13.44
N GLU A 464 -12.85 14.62 -12.51
CA GLU A 464 -13.19 16.01 -12.21
C GLU A 464 -12.18 16.96 -12.86
N LYS A 465 -12.66 17.81 -13.78
CA LYS A 465 -11.83 18.85 -14.38
C LYS A 465 -11.39 19.86 -13.32
N GLN A 466 -10.08 20.06 -13.21
CA GLN A 466 -9.49 20.98 -12.26
C GLN A 466 -9.25 22.36 -12.91
N ASP A 467 -10.03 23.35 -12.47
CA ASP A 467 -9.86 24.75 -12.85
C ASP A 467 -8.89 25.48 -11.91
N GLY A 468 -8.32 26.61 -12.35
CA GLY A 468 -7.48 27.47 -11.47
C GLY A 468 -6.07 26.97 -11.17
N THR A 469 -5.64 25.83 -11.75
CA THR A 469 -4.29 25.26 -11.66
C THR A 469 -3.19 26.16 -12.23
N GLY A 470 -3.57 27.10 -13.10
CA GLY A 470 -2.66 27.97 -13.84
C GLY A 470 -2.08 27.32 -15.11
N PHE A 471 -2.39 26.05 -15.39
CA PHE A 471 -1.94 25.34 -16.59
C PHE A 471 -2.64 25.82 -17.86
N SER A 472 -3.91 26.23 -17.76
CA SER A 472 -4.67 26.80 -18.89
C SER A 472 -4.12 28.12 -19.43
N LYS A 473 -3.18 28.75 -18.72
CA LYS A 473 -2.47 29.96 -19.16
C LYS A 473 -1.14 29.67 -19.87
N LEU A 474 -0.73 28.41 -19.91
CA LEU A 474 0.48 27.97 -20.58
C LEU A 474 0.15 27.65 -22.05
N GLU A 475 1.05 28.03 -22.95
CA GLU A 475 0.99 27.65 -24.37
C GLU A 475 2.04 26.56 -24.62
N ALA A 476 1.68 25.31 -24.34
CA ALA A 476 2.56 24.16 -24.52
C ALA A 476 2.48 23.63 -25.97
N SER A 477 3.62 23.20 -26.50
CA SER A 477 3.73 22.48 -27.78
C SER A 477 4.10 21.00 -27.59
N ALA A 478 4.66 20.63 -26.44
CA ALA A 478 4.85 19.25 -26.01
C ALA A 478 4.96 19.19 -24.48
N MET A 479 4.70 18.03 -23.88
CA MET A 479 4.80 17.81 -22.44
C MET A 479 5.43 16.45 -22.11
N THR A 480 5.93 16.30 -20.89
CA THR A 480 6.23 15.00 -20.30
C THR A 480 6.22 15.07 -18.76
N VAL A 481 5.84 13.97 -18.10
CA VAL A 481 5.87 13.84 -16.63
C VAL A 481 7.01 12.91 -16.20
N ALA A 482 7.95 13.43 -15.40
CA ALA A 482 9.11 12.70 -14.89
C ALA A 482 9.78 13.41 -13.70
N ASP A 483 10.48 12.68 -12.83
CA ASP A 483 11.36 13.24 -11.79
C ASP A 483 12.65 13.79 -12.40
N THR A 484 12.64 15.05 -12.84
CA THR A 484 13.80 15.65 -13.51
C THR A 484 14.72 16.40 -12.56
N ASN A 485 14.42 16.34 -11.27
CA ASN A 485 15.14 17.08 -10.25
C ASN A 485 15.85 16.16 -9.24
N GLY A 486 15.49 14.88 -9.22
CA GLY A 486 16.07 13.83 -8.39
C GLY A 486 15.60 13.87 -6.94
N ASP A 487 14.40 14.41 -6.67
CA ASP A 487 13.80 14.47 -5.33
C ASP A 487 12.81 13.33 -5.06
N GLY A 488 12.62 12.43 -6.03
CA GLY A 488 11.67 11.34 -5.95
C GLY A 488 10.21 11.77 -6.16
N ARG A 489 9.93 12.96 -6.69
CA ARG A 489 8.59 13.43 -7.08
C ARG A 489 8.52 13.60 -8.59
N LEU A 490 7.32 13.40 -9.14
CA LEU A 490 7.09 13.62 -10.56
C LEU A 490 6.93 15.12 -10.82
N ASP A 491 7.64 15.63 -11.82
CA ASP A 491 7.54 17.01 -12.29
C ASP A 491 6.84 17.06 -13.65
N LEU A 492 6.06 18.11 -13.91
CA LEU A 492 5.57 18.42 -15.26
C LEU A 492 6.62 19.24 -16.00
N ASN A 493 7.12 18.70 -17.11
CA ASN A 493 8.06 19.38 -17.99
C ASN A 493 7.32 19.74 -19.28
N ILE A 494 7.40 21.00 -19.71
CA ILE A 494 6.75 21.46 -20.95
C ILE A 494 7.74 22.16 -21.84
N TYR A 495 7.52 21.99 -23.13
CA TYR A 495 8.14 22.76 -24.17
C TYR A 495 7.11 23.78 -24.70
N GLU A 496 7.36 25.07 -24.49
CA GLU A 496 6.43 26.17 -24.78
C GLU A 496 6.50 26.66 -26.24
N SER A 497 5.41 27.23 -26.73
CA SER A 497 5.28 27.84 -28.07
C SER A 497 6.37 28.88 -28.38
N ASN A 498 6.88 29.54 -27.34
CA ASN A 498 7.92 30.56 -27.37
C ASN A 498 9.37 30.00 -27.38
N GLY A 499 9.53 28.68 -27.36
CA GLY A 499 10.82 28.00 -27.33
C GLY A 499 11.43 27.79 -25.94
N ALA A 500 10.71 28.07 -24.85
CA ALA A 500 11.16 27.79 -23.50
C ALA A 500 10.90 26.34 -23.09
N LEU A 501 11.84 25.78 -22.34
CA LEU A 501 11.66 24.54 -21.59
C LEU A 501 11.45 24.92 -20.12
N SER A 502 10.34 24.49 -19.54
CA SER A 502 9.89 24.86 -18.20
C SER A 502 9.53 23.62 -17.39
N ARG A 503 9.86 23.65 -16.08
CA ARG A 503 9.49 22.63 -15.11
C ARG A 503 8.51 23.19 -14.09
N PHE A 504 7.50 22.40 -13.76
CA PHE A 504 6.53 22.68 -12.71
C PHE A 504 6.58 21.55 -11.68
N ASP A 505 6.95 21.94 -10.46
CA ASP A 505 6.98 21.05 -9.31
C ASP A 505 5.55 20.98 -8.72
N PHE A 506 5.15 19.81 -8.23
CA PHE A 506 3.89 19.59 -7.53
C PHE A 506 4.13 19.42 -6.02
N GLU A 507 3.34 20.11 -5.18
CA GLU A 507 3.18 19.70 -3.77
C GLU A 507 1.69 19.59 -3.44
N SER A 508 1.24 18.40 -3.02
CA SER A 508 -0.13 18.13 -2.55
C SER A 508 -1.22 18.59 -3.53
N GLY A 509 -1.10 18.24 -4.82
CA GLY A 509 -2.11 18.56 -5.85
C GLY A 509 -2.17 20.01 -6.30
N ALA A 510 -1.31 20.88 -5.77
CA ALA A 510 -1.22 22.26 -6.19
C ALA A 510 0.14 22.55 -6.83
N LYS A 511 0.12 23.36 -7.89
CA LYS A 511 1.32 24.01 -8.42
C LYS A 511 1.89 24.94 -7.35
N THR A 512 3.02 24.57 -6.76
CA THR A 512 3.69 25.39 -5.71
C THR A 512 4.86 26.20 -6.25
N GLY A 513 5.32 25.92 -7.47
CA GLY A 513 6.44 26.61 -8.10
C GLY A 513 6.42 26.60 -9.63
N THR A 514 7.27 27.43 -10.24
CA THR A 514 7.62 27.37 -11.66
C THR A 514 9.09 27.69 -11.78
N LYS A 515 9.86 26.80 -12.42
CA LYS A 515 11.28 27.03 -12.67
C LYS A 515 11.52 26.95 -14.17
N ALA A 516 11.94 28.06 -14.77
CA ALA A 516 12.43 28.06 -16.13
C ALA A 516 13.71 27.22 -16.19
N ILE A 517 13.71 26.16 -17.00
CA ILE A 517 14.86 25.27 -17.16
C ILE A 517 15.87 25.90 -18.13
N LYS A 518 15.40 26.26 -19.32
CA LYS A 518 16.21 26.86 -20.38
C LYS A 518 15.33 27.60 -21.37
N LYS A 519 15.76 28.77 -21.85
CA LYS A 519 15.21 29.38 -23.05
C LYS A 519 16.06 28.95 -24.24
N LEU A 520 15.48 28.22 -25.19
CA LEU A 520 16.18 27.84 -26.40
C LEU A 520 16.21 29.06 -27.34
N GLY A 521 17.35 29.28 -28.00
CA GLY A 521 17.60 30.50 -28.79
C GLY A 521 16.62 30.67 -29.96
N GLU A 522 16.49 31.90 -30.47
CA GLU A 522 15.54 32.25 -31.55
C GLU A 522 15.70 31.44 -32.84
N SER A 523 16.84 30.77 -33.04
CA SER A 523 17.20 30.05 -34.27
C SER A 523 16.64 28.64 -34.39
N VAL A 524 16.09 28.05 -33.31
CA VAL A 524 15.62 26.65 -33.34
C VAL A 524 14.09 26.58 -33.36
N LEU A 525 13.36 27.60 -32.88
CA LEU A 525 12.01 27.39 -32.38
C LEU A 525 11.09 28.59 -32.59
N ARG A 526 10.19 28.49 -33.56
CA ARG A 526 8.91 29.20 -33.55
C ARG A 526 7.79 28.26 -33.99
N ASN A 527 6.86 28.02 -33.06
CA ASN A 527 5.56 27.38 -33.25
C ASN A 527 5.56 26.12 -34.13
N CYS A 528 5.90 24.98 -33.53
CA CYS A 528 5.81 23.66 -34.16
C CYS A 528 4.38 23.06 -34.13
N GLY A 529 3.38 23.75 -33.55
CA GLY A 529 2.03 23.19 -33.39
C GLY A 529 2.06 21.78 -32.82
N ASN A 530 1.36 20.84 -33.45
CA ASN A 530 1.24 19.43 -33.03
C ASN A 530 2.44 18.55 -33.47
N SER A 531 3.54 19.14 -33.94
CA SER A 531 4.71 18.40 -34.47
C SER A 531 5.90 18.36 -33.52
N CYS A 532 5.75 18.82 -32.27
CA CYS A 532 6.79 18.74 -31.25
C CYS A 532 6.60 17.52 -30.35
N LEU A 533 7.70 16.90 -29.93
CA LEU A 533 7.70 15.86 -28.91
C LEU A 533 8.72 16.18 -27.83
N LEU A 534 8.34 15.90 -26.58
CA LEU A 534 9.21 15.98 -25.42
C LEU A 534 9.21 14.62 -24.74
N ARG A 535 10.39 14.07 -24.47
CA ARG A 535 10.57 12.79 -23.77
C ARG A 535 11.63 12.91 -22.69
N SER A 536 11.47 12.14 -21.63
CA SER A 536 12.35 12.11 -20.46
C SER A 536 12.77 10.68 -20.13
N ALA A 537 14.06 10.48 -19.92
CA ALA A 537 14.69 9.29 -19.34
C ALA A 537 16.17 9.60 -19.09
N ASP A 538 16.89 8.75 -18.36
CA ASP A 538 18.33 8.88 -18.17
C ASP A 538 19.07 8.23 -19.37
N PHE A 539 19.34 9.02 -20.43
CA PHE A 539 19.86 8.51 -21.72
C PHE A 539 21.37 8.24 -21.70
N ASP A 540 22.11 8.87 -20.78
CA ASP A 540 23.54 8.64 -20.57
C ASP A 540 23.85 7.81 -19.31
N ASN A 541 22.82 7.25 -18.68
CA ASN A 541 22.88 6.46 -17.45
C ASN A 541 23.54 7.19 -16.26
N ASN A 542 23.66 8.52 -16.26
CA ASN A 542 24.45 9.23 -15.25
C ASN A 542 23.81 9.28 -13.86
N GLY A 543 22.56 8.86 -13.70
CA GLY A 543 21.79 8.92 -12.46
C GLY A 543 20.87 10.15 -12.34
N ALA A 544 20.66 10.89 -13.42
CA ALA A 544 19.69 11.97 -13.54
C ALA A 544 18.90 11.85 -14.84
N ASN A 545 17.59 12.09 -14.78
CA ASN A 545 16.76 12.09 -15.98
C ASN A 545 17.12 13.27 -16.91
N ASP A 546 17.27 12.96 -18.19
CA ASP A 546 17.54 13.87 -19.29
C ASP A 546 16.24 14.24 -20.02
N LEU A 547 16.31 15.24 -20.90
CA LEU A 547 15.19 15.65 -21.75
C LEU A 547 15.61 15.68 -23.22
N VAL A 548 14.82 15.08 -24.10
CA VAL A 548 14.97 15.21 -25.55
C VAL A 548 13.78 15.97 -26.14
N VAL A 549 14.07 17.01 -26.90
CA VAL A 549 13.08 17.83 -27.61
C VAL A 549 13.21 17.57 -29.10
N SER A 550 12.19 16.97 -29.71
CA SER A 550 12.14 16.68 -31.15
C SER A 550 11.29 17.72 -31.86
N THR A 551 11.86 18.42 -32.85
CA THR A 551 11.15 19.45 -33.62
C THR A 551 11.51 19.32 -35.11
N GLY A 552 10.50 19.29 -35.99
CA GLY A 552 10.74 19.17 -37.43
C GLY A 552 11.45 17.86 -37.81
N LYS A 553 12.75 17.92 -38.14
CA LYS A 553 13.56 16.76 -38.59
C LYS A 553 14.82 16.53 -37.73
N GLU A 554 14.93 17.20 -36.60
CA GLU A 554 16.08 17.15 -35.71
C GLU A 554 15.62 17.13 -34.24
N SER A 555 16.50 16.66 -33.36
CA SER A 555 16.23 16.64 -31.92
C SER A 555 17.40 17.18 -31.11
N GLU A 556 17.10 17.88 -30.02
CA GLU A 556 18.08 18.40 -29.06
C GLU A 556 18.01 17.62 -27.75
N LEU A 557 19.17 17.17 -27.25
CA LEU A 557 19.31 16.45 -25.99
C LEU A 557 19.86 17.37 -24.88
N PHE A 558 19.18 17.39 -23.74
CA PHE A 558 19.54 18.12 -22.53
C PHE A 558 19.82 17.13 -21.41
N LEU A 559 21.09 17.04 -21.02
CA LEU A 559 21.58 16.12 -20.01
C LEU A 559 21.36 16.67 -18.60
N GLY A 560 20.74 15.86 -17.74
CA GLY A 560 20.46 16.15 -16.35
C GLY A 560 21.74 16.25 -15.53
N ILE A 561 21.81 17.24 -14.64
CA ILE A 561 22.92 17.45 -13.72
C ILE A 561 22.41 17.84 -12.33
N GLN A 562 23.32 17.91 -11.37
CA GLN A 562 23.03 18.21 -9.96
C GLN A 562 22.10 19.42 -9.76
N GLY A 563 21.07 19.23 -8.93
CA GLY A 563 20.13 20.26 -8.50
C GLY A 563 19.00 20.55 -9.50
N GLY A 564 18.62 19.55 -10.29
CA GLY A 564 17.61 19.66 -11.34
C GLY A 564 17.95 20.74 -12.36
N LYS A 565 19.21 20.74 -12.81
CA LYS A 565 19.72 21.61 -13.87
C LYS A 565 20.06 20.76 -15.08
N PHE A 566 20.26 21.41 -16.22
CA PHE A 566 20.53 20.72 -17.48
C PHE A 566 21.63 21.39 -18.28
N GLU A 567 22.39 20.58 -19.01
CA GLU A 567 23.36 21.01 -20.01
C GLU A 567 23.03 20.40 -21.36
N LYS A 568 23.18 21.16 -22.45
CA LYS A 568 22.92 20.64 -23.80
C LYS A 568 24.07 19.71 -24.22
N ALA A 569 23.75 18.56 -24.82
CA ALA A 569 24.72 17.70 -25.48
C ALA A 569 25.42 18.43 -26.64
N ALA A 570 26.65 18.02 -26.98
CA ALA A 570 27.46 18.68 -28.01
C ALA A 570 26.86 18.50 -29.41
N ASN A 571 26.25 17.35 -29.67
CA ASN A 571 25.76 16.96 -30.98
C ASN A 571 24.23 17.07 -31.05
N THR A 572 23.71 17.69 -32.11
CA THR A 572 22.29 17.61 -32.47
C THR A 572 22.00 16.24 -33.06
N ILE A 573 20.87 15.65 -32.70
CA ILE A 573 20.42 14.37 -33.24
C ILE A 573 19.79 14.62 -34.61
N GLY A 574 20.34 14.00 -35.64
CA GLY A 574 19.93 14.17 -37.04
C GLY A 574 18.62 13.48 -37.44
N ALA A 575 17.71 13.28 -36.49
CA ALA A 575 16.40 12.68 -36.69
C ALA A 575 15.38 13.31 -35.73
N TYR A 576 14.11 13.22 -36.10
CA TYR A 576 12.98 13.49 -35.21
C TYR A 576 12.75 12.25 -34.33
N VAL A 577 13.16 12.30 -33.06
CA VAL A 577 13.05 11.17 -32.13
C VAL A 577 11.58 11.00 -31.70
N ASN A 578 11.00 9.84 -32.01
CA ASN A 578 9.62 9.49 -31.68
C ASN A 578 9.52 8.78 -30.32
N ASP A 579 10.42 7.84 -30.09
CA ASP A 579 10.39 6.90 -28.97
C ASP A 579 11.81 6.39 -28.67
N PHE A 580 11.97 5.67 -27.56
CA PHE A 580 13.25 5.17 -27.09
C PHE A 580 13.09 3.85 -26.33
N ALA A 581 14.12 3.02 -26.34
CA ALA A 581 14.25 1.82 -25.51
C ALA A 581 15.66 1.26 -25.62
N ASP A 582 16.01 0.31 -24.76
CA ASP A 582 17.16 -0.57 -24.99
C ASP A 582 16.80 -1.56 -26.12
N LEU A 583 17.14 -1.23 -27.36
CA LEU A 583 16.73 -2.00 -28.55
C LEU A 583 17.66 -3.20 -28.81
N ASN A 584 18.87 -3.16 -28.26
CA ASN A 584 19.90 -4.18 -28.50
C ASN A 584 20.24 -5.02 -27.25
N GLY A 585 19.65 -4.70 -26.10
CA GLY A 585 19.85 -5.40 -24.83
C GLY A 585 21.15 -5.05 -24.10
N ASP A 586 21.78 -3.92 -24.40
CA ASP A 586 23.04 -3.48 -23.78
C ASP A 586 22.84 -2.55 -22.56
N GLY A 587 21.59 -2.20 -22.26
CA GLY A 587 21.19 -1.36 -21.14
C GLY A 587 21.38 0.15 -21.34
N LYS A 588 21.75 0.58 -22.55
CA LYS A 588 21.71 1.97 -22.96
C LYS A 588 20.42 2.21 -23.73
N LEU A 589 19.81 3.36 -23.48
CA LEU A 589 18.62 3.74 -24.23
C LEU A 589 19.02 4.22 -25.62
N ASP A 590 18.49 3.52 -26.63
CA ASP A 590 18.57 3.85 -28.04
C ASP A 590 17.36 4.70 -28.43
N PHE A 591 17.52 5.50 -29.50
CA PHE A 591 16.41 6.26 -30.07
C PHE A 591 15.82 5.57 -31.31
N LEU A 592 14.52 5.76 -31.51
CA LEU A 592 13.82 5.46 -32.75
C LEU A 592 13.16 6.73 -33.26
N GLY A 593 13.42 7.08 -34.52
CA GLY A 593 12.91 8.32 -35.09
C GLY A 593 12.83 8.32 -36.61
N ILE A 594 12.47 9.48 -37.17
CA ILE A 594 12.45 9.71 -38.61
C ILE A 594 13.61 10.64 -38.99
N ASP A 595 14.50 10.16 -39.87
CA ASP A 595 15.65 10.94 -40.32
C ASP A 595 15.27 12.07 -41.29
N LYS A 596 16.27 12.84 -41.73
CA LYS A 596 16.07 13.97 -42.64
C LYS A 596 15.54 13.55 -44.01
N GLU A 597 15.85 12.33 -44.42
CA GLU A 597 15.41 11.69 -45.66
C GLU A 597 14.00 11.09 -45.56
N GLY A 598 13.39 11.10 -44.37
CA GLY A 598 12.04 10.56 -44.15
C GLY A 598 12.03 9.04 -43.94
N ARG A 599 13.13 8.47 -43.46
CA ARG A 599 13.25 7.03 -43.14
C ARG A 599 13.17 6.80 -41.64
N ALA A 600 12.44 5.77 -41.23
CA ALA A 600 12.55 5.23 -39.89
C ALA A 600 14.00 4.81 -39.64
N THR A 601 14.57 5.26 -38.53
CA THR A 601 15.99 5.08 -38.22
C THR A 601 16.13 4.74 -36.75
N ARG A 602 16.81 3.62 -36.47
CA ARG A 602 17.31 3.31 -35.13
C ARG A 602 18.59 4.09 -34.93
N LEU A 603 18.74 4.69 -33.77
CA LEU A 603 19.88 5.48 -33.37
C LEU A 603 20.47 4.79 -32.16
N ILE A 604 21.42 3.90 -32.41
CA ILE A 604 22.02 3.04 -31.40
C ILE A 604 23.01 3.84 -30.57
N ASN A 605 22.83 3.86 -29.26
CA ASN A 605 23.62 4.63 -28.34
C ASN A 605 25.06 4.10 -28.26
N ARG A 606 26.03 4.94 -28.63
CA ARG A 606 27.46 4.62 -28.62
C ARG A 606 28.23 5.34 -27.51
N SER A 607 27.53 5.78 -26.47
CA SER A 607 28.18 6.34 -25.28
C SER A 607 29.28 5.41 -24.79
N THR A 608 30.45 5.98 -24.49
CA THR A 608 31.59 5.22 -23.96
C THR A 608 31.63 5.18 -22.44
N ASN A 609 30.69 5.84 -21.76
CA ASN A 609 30.63 5.79 -20.31
C ASN A 609 30.28 4.37 -19.83
N THR A 610 30.72 4.04 -18.63
CA THR A 610 30.47 2.74 -17.98
C THR A 610 29.51 2.92 -16.80
N ASN A 611 28.61 3.89 -16.93
CA ASN A 611 27.63 4.16 -15.88
C ASN A 611 26.70 2.95 -15.74
N GLY A 612 26.35 2.61 -14.50
CA GLY A 612 25.43 1.53 -14.18
C GLY A 612 24.01 1.88 -14.61
N TRP A 613 23.20 0.85 -14.86
CA TRP A 613 21.78 0.97 -15.18
C TRP A 613 20.99 -0.15 -14.51
N GLN A 614 19.67 0.00 -14.44
CA GLN A 614 18.76 -1.04 -13.95
C GLN A 614 17.47 -1.03 -14.76
N ILE A 615 17.05 -2.19 -15.27
CA ILE A 615 15.72 -2.34 -15.87
C ILE A 615 14.84 -3.17 -14.93
N VAL A 616 13.66 -2.66 -14.62
CA VAL A 616 12.64 -3.32 -13.80
C VAL A 616 11.48 -3.72 -14.69
N ARG A 617 10.99 -4.94 -14.51
CA ARG A 617 9.81 -5.50 -15.16
C ARG A 617 8.73 -5.73 -14.12
N PRO A 618 7.79 -4.79 -13.91
CA PRO A 618 6.61 -5.03 -13.12
C PRO A 618 5.75 -6.08 -13.84
N VAL A 619 5.35 -7.12 -13.13
CA VAL A 619 4.50 -8.19 -13.67
C VAL A 619 3.46 -8.56 -12.63
N ALA A 620 2.18 -8.57 -13.02
CA ALA A 620 1.11 -9.06 -12.16
C ALA A 620 1.36 -10.52 -11.73
N ALA A 621 0.80 -10.92 -10.60
CA ALA A 621 0.96 -12.30 -10.11
C ALA A 621 0.43 -13.30 -11.16
N LYS A 622 1.18 -14.37 -11.39
CA LYS A 622 0.76 -15.40 -12.36
C LYS A 622 -0.20 -16.44 -11.78
N THR A 623 -0.58 -16.28 -10.52
CA THR A 623 -1.55 -17.14 -9.86
C THR A 623 -2.86 -17.11 -10.66
N GLU A 624 -3.32 -18.28 -11.09
CA GLU A 624 -4.59 -18.43 -11.81
C GLU A 624 -5.70 -17.78 -10.96
N GLY A 625 -6.34 -16.75 -11.50
CA GLY A 625 -7.36 -15.95 -10.79
C GLY A 625 -6.92 -14.55 -10.37
N ASP A 626 -5.63 -14.24 -10.24
CA ASP A 626 -5.20 -12.94 -9.71
C ASP A 626 -5.12 -11.86 -10.81
N ARG A 627 -6.25 -11.17 -11.09
CA ARG A 627 -6.36 -10.11 -12.12
C ARG A 627 -6.57 -8.68 -11.59
N ARG A 628 -6.23 -8.45 -10.32
CA ARG A 628 -6.46 -7.17 -9.60
C ARG A 628 -5.75 -5.96 -10.17
N VAL A 629 -4.73 -6.20 -10.97
CA VAL A 629 -3.95 -5.16 -11.63
C VAL A 629 -3.68 -5.58 -13.05
N ASN A 630 -3.52 -4.60 -13.93
CA ASN A 630 -3.12 -4.89 -15.30
C ASN A 630 -1.75 -5.59 -15.32
N THR A 631 -1.55 -6.43 -16.34
CA THR A 631 -0.43 -7.36 -16.50
C THR A 631 0.95 -6.78 -16.18
N PHE A 632 1.17 -5.51 -16.51
CA PHE A 632 2.47 -4.85 -16.38
C PHE A 632 2.49 -3.66 -15.43
N GLY A 633 1.45 -3.48 -14.61
CA GLY A 633 1.34 -2.39 -13.64
C GLY A 633 1.30 -0.98 -14.26
N ILE A 634 0.87 -0.86 -15.51
CA ILE A 634 0.72 0.41 -16.24
C ILE A 634 -0.13 1.39 -15.43
N GLY A 635 0.32 2.64 -15.33
CA GLY A 635 -0.29 3.67 -14.49
C GLY A 635 0.22 3.68 -13.04
N GLY A 636 0.96 2.64 -12.61
CA GLY A 636 1.68 2.62 -11.34
C GLY A 636 3.02 3.36 -11.39
N GLU A 637 3.79 3.23 -10.30
CA GLU A 637 5.04 3.97 -10.09
C GLU A 637 6.16 3.07 -9.56
N LEU A 638 7.40 3.42 -9.91
CA LEU A 638 8.62 2.82 -9.37
C LEU A 638 9.52 3.88 -8.76
N GLU A 639 10.05 3.60 -7.58
CA GLU A 639 11.06 4.42 -6.92
C GLU A 639 12.31 3.57 -6.67
N THR A 640 13.47 4.05 -7.09
CA THR A 640 14.76 3.39 -6.78
C THR A 640 15.59 4.27 -5.88
N ARG A 641 16.33 3.64 -4.97
CA ARG A 641 17.37 4.31 -4.18
C ARG A 641 18.71 3.57 -4.35
N SER A 642 19.74 4.36 -4.63
CA SER A 642 21.15 3.94 -4.67
C SER A 642 21.98 4.93 -3.86
N GLY A 643 22.33 4.54 -2.63
CA GLY A 643 23.00 5.38 -1.65
C GLY A 643 22.14 6.57 -1.22
N LEU A 644 22.48 7.76 -1.74
CA LEU A 644 21.74 9.01 -1.50
C LEU A 644 20.90 9.47 -2.71
N ALA A 645 21.05 8.85 -3.88
CA ALA A 645 20.18 9.16 -5.02
C ALA A 645 18.83 8.46 -4.84
N VAL A 646 17.78 9.20 -5.15
CA VAL A 646 16.41 8.70 -5.28
C VAL A 646 15.94 9.11 -6.67
N GLN A 647 15.29 8.19 -7.36
CA GLN A 647 14.63 8.48 -8.63
C GLN A 647 13.24 7.86 -8.61
N LYS A 648 12.28 8.56 -9.22
CA LYS A 648 10.93 8.05 -9.45
C LYS A 648 10.59 8.02 -10.93
N GLN A 649 9.98 6.93 -11.38
CA GLN A 649 9.47 6.79 -12.74
C GLN A 649 8.07 6.18 -12.78
N LEU A 650 7.31 6.58 -13.80
CA LEU A 650 5.99 6.02 -14.11
C LEU A 650 6.13 4.69 -14.85
N ILE A 651 5.24 3.75 -14.56
CA ILE A 651 5.12 2.50 -15.30
C ILE A 651 4.26 2.76 -16.54
N ARG A 652 4.91 3.02 -17.68
CA ARG A 652 4.26 3.33 -18.98
C ARG A 652 4.28 2.17 -19.96
N ARG A 653 5.07 1.15 -19.65
CA ARG A 653 5.41 0.03 -20.53
C ARG A 653 5.99 -1.11 -19.68
N PRO A 654 6.10 -2.34 -20.22
CA PRO A 654 6.55 -3.52 -19.46
C PRO A 654 7.98 -3.48 -18.90
N ARG A 655 8.78 -2.48 -19.29
CA ARG A 655 10.16 -2.30 -18.85
C ARG A 655 10.42 -0.84 -18.48
N VAL A 656 10.83 -0.60 -17.24
CA VAL A 656 11.19 0.72 -16.73
C VAL A 656 12.68 0.75 -16.48
N HIS A 657 13.38 1.74 -17.04
CA HIS A 657 14.83 1.84 -17.01
C HIS A 657 15.26 2.96 -16.06
N PHE A 658 16.27 2.71 -15.23
CA PHE A 658 16.93 3.68 -14.37
C PHE A 658 18.41 3.74 -14.70
N GLY A 659 18.97 4.92 -14.92
CA GLY A 659 20.41 5.11 -14.87
C GLY A 659 20.87 5.22 -13.41
N LEU A 660 22.00 4.59 -13.08
CA LEU A 660 22.52 4.51 -11.71
C LEU A 660 23.82 5.31 -11.54
N GLY A 661 24.34 5.92 -12.60
CA GLY A 661 25.61 6.63 -12.58
C GLY A 661 26.75 5.71 -12.17
N ASN A 662 27.45 6.05 -11.09
CA ASN A 662 28.55 5.23 -10.57
C ASN A 662 28.10 4.15 -9.57
N ALA A 663 26.81 4.05 -9.24
CA ALA A 663 26.33 3.01 -8.32
C ALA A 663 26.53 1.61 -8.91
N LYS A 664 26.80 0.66 -8.01
CA LYS A 664 26.99 -0.74 -8.33
C LYS A 664 25.73 -1.59 -8.11
N GLN A 665 24.68 -0.99 -7.54
CA GLN A 665 23.41 -1.63 -7.25
C GLN A 665 22.30 -0.60 -7.01
N SER A 666 21.06 -1.03 -7.16
CA SER A 666 19.90 -0.44 -6.49
C SER A 666 19.77 -1.07 -5.10
N ASP A 667 19.93 -0.25 -4.05
CA ASP A 667 19.80 -0.72 -2.66
C ASP A 667 18.35 -1.11 -2.37
N VAL A 668 17.40 -0.36 -2.95
CA VAL A 668 15.97 -0.70 -2.92
C VAL A 668 15.25 -0.21 -4.16
N ILE A 669 14.29 -1.00 -4.63
CA ILE A 669 13.33 -0.67 -5.68
C ILE A 669 11.94 -0.87 -5.09
N ARG A 670 11.18 0.22 -4.91
CA ARG A 670 9.80 0.20 -4.42
C ARG A 670 8.83 0.30 -5.60
N VAL A 671 7.91 -0.65 -5.70
CA VAL A 671 6.81 -0.65 -6.67
C VAL A 671 5.54 -0.19 -5.98
N ILE A 672 4.86 0.78 -6.57
CA ILE A 672 3.53 1.23 -6.18
C ILE A 672 2.59 0.87 -7.34
N TRP A 673 1.78 -0.17 -7.14
CA TRP A 673 0.82 -0.67 -8.12
C TRP A 673 -0.38 0.28 -8.22
N GLN A 674 -1.09 0.28 -9.35
CA GLN A 674 -2.20 1.23 -9.60
C GLN A 674 -3.42 1.01 -8.70
N ASN A 675 -3.60 -0.21 -8.15
CA ASN A 675 -4.57 -0.47 -7.09
C ASN A 675 -4.10 0.00 -5.69
N GLY A 676 -2.93 0.64 -5.59
CA GLY A 676 -2.30 1.12 -4.36
C GLY A 676 -1.50 0.06 -3.59
N SER A 677 -1.33 -1.16 -4.13
CA SER A 677 -0.43 -2.16 -3.52
C SER A 677 1.01 -1.68 -3.55
N VAL A 678 1.81 -2.09 -2.56
CA VAL A 678 3.21 -1.68 -2.46
C VAL A 678 4.10 -2.87 -2.12
N GLN A 679 5.24 -2.96 -2.80
CA GLN A 679 6.31 -3.89 -2.43
C GLN A 679 7.69 -3.26 -2.66
N ALA A 680 8.72 -3.91 -2.14
CA ALA A 680 10.09 -3.51 -2.35
C ALA A 680 11.01 -4.71 -2.64
N GLU A 681 11.93 -4.52 -3.58
CA GLU A 681 13.06 -5.40 -3.88
C GLU A 681 14.37 -4.74 -3.43
N PHE A 682 15.43 -5.51 -3.17
CA PHE A 682 16.65 -5.01 -2.52
C PHE A 682 17.92 -5.65 -3.08
N ASP A 683 19.05 -4.97 -2.90
CA ASP A 683 20.40 -5.42 -3.31
C ASP A 683 20.42 -5.95 -4.75
N ILE A 684 19.78 -5.20 -5.64
CA ILE A 684 19.75 -5.53 -7.05
C ILE A 684 21.03 -4.98 -7.67
N GLU A 685 21.98 -5.86 -8.01
CA GLU A 685 23.22 -5.47 -8.70
C GLU A 685 22.92 -4.63 -9.95
N ALA A 686 23.74 -3.65 -10.27
CA ALA A 686 23.57 -2.86 -11.48
C ALA A 686 23.83 -3.69 -12.75
N ASN A 687 23.30 -3.22 -13.87
CA ASN A 687 23.44 -3.75 -15.22
C ASN A 687 22.69 -5.05 -15.47
N GLN A 688 21.46 -5.14 -14.98
CA GLN A 688 20.59 -6.29 -15.20
C GLN A 688 19.12 -5.91 -15.37
N VAL A 689 18.33 -6.89 -15.81
CA VAL A 689 16.87 -6.82 -15.91
C VAL A 689 16.27 -7.67 -14.78
N VAL A 690 15.44 -7.09 -13.92
CA VAL A 690 14.79 -7.79 -12.80
C VAL A 690 13.27 -7.78 -12.94
N ALA A 691 12.63 -8.90 -12.59
CA ALA A 691 11.17 -8.96 -12.46
C ALA A 691 10.74 -8.59 -11.03
N ALA A 692 9.74 -7.73 -10.92
CA ALA A 692 9.04 -7.44 -9.67
C ALA A 692 7.61 -7.97 -9.81
N GLU A 693 7.38 -9.18 -9.28
CA GLU A 693 6.07 -9.84 -9.31
C GLU A 693 5.19 -9.34 -8.15
N GLN A 694 3.94 -8.99 -8.44
CA GLN A 694 2.99 -8.48 -7.45
C GLN A 694 2.80 -9.44 -6.26
N ARG A 695 2.69 -8.90 -5.04
CA ARG A 695 2.39 -9.65 -3.80
C ARG A 695 1.05 -9.23 -3.16
N LEU A 696 0.43 -10.16 -2.43
CA LEU A 696 -0.89 -10.05 -1.77
C LEU A 696 -0.99 -8.92 -0.72
N LYS A 697 -2.22 -8.43 -0.49
CA LYS A 697 -2.49 -7.12 0.15
C LYS A 697 -3.57 -7.10 1.26
N GLY A 698 -4.36 -8.15 1.52
CA GLY A 698 -5.48 -8.02 2.47
C GLY A 698 -6.04 -9.30 3.10
N SER A 699 -6.28 -9.24 4.42
CA SER A 699 -7.29 -10.00 5.17
C SER A 699 -7.50 -9.33 6.56
N CYS A 700 -8.51 -9.75 7.32
CA CYS A 700 -8.98 -9.11 8.56
C CYS A 700 -7.99 -9.18 9.76
N PRO A 701 -8.32 -8.61 10.96
CA PRO A 701 -7.36 -8.54 12.05
C PRO A 701 -7.13 -9.93 12.65
N HIS A 702 -5.92 -10.22 13.12
CA HIS A 702 -5.55 -11.55 13.58
C HIS A 702 -5.65 -11.70 15.10
N LEU A 703 -6.28 -12.79 15.57
CA LEU A 703 -6.40 -13.13 16.98
C LEU A 703 -5.26 -14.05 17.43
N PHE A 704 -4.59 -13.65 18.51
CA PHE A 704 -3.63 -14.48 19.23
C PHE A 704 -3.99 -14.63 20.70
N THR A 705 -3.70 -15.80 21.25
CA THR A 705 -3.95 -16.15 22.64
C THR A 705 -2.73 -16.77 23.30
N TRP A 706 -2.60 -16.59 24.61
CA TRP A 706 -1.58 -17.29 25.38
C TRP A 706 -2.00 -18.75 25.64
N ASN A 707 -1.28 -19.71 25.08
CA ASN A 707 -1.59 -21.14 25.22
C ASN A 707 -0.96 -21.81 26.47
N GLY A 708 -0.23 -21.05 27.29
CA GLY A 708 0.55 -21.57 28.43
C GLY A 708 2.06 -21.43 28.24
N GLU A 709 2.53 -21.35 26.99
CA GLU A 709 3.96 -21.29 26.65
C GLU A 709 4.31 -20.09 25.76
N LYS A 710 3.47 -19.80 24.77
CA LYS A 710 3.65 -18.70 23.82
C LYS A 710 2.30 -18.14 23.37
N PHE A 711 2.34 -17.00 22.69
CA PHE A 711 1.19 -16.55 21.90
C PHE A 711 1.11 -17.41 20.63
N VAL A 712 -0.09 -17.92 20.34
CA VAL A 712 -0.38 -18.70 19.14
C VAL A 712 -1.48 -18.00 18.34
N HIS A 713 -1.39 -18.06 17.02
CA HIS A 713 -2.48 -17.61 16.14
C HIS A 713 -3.66 -18.57 16.32
N VAL A 714 -4.87 -18.03 16.49
CA VAL A 714 -6.09 -18.83 16.62
C VAL A 714 -6.85 -18.82 15.30
N LYS A 715 -7.11 -17.62 14.77
CA LYS A 715 -7.87 -17.32 13.55
C LYS A 715 -7.94 -15.80 13.36
N ASP A 716 -8.56 -15.33 12.28
CA ASP A 716 -8.96 -13.92 12.17
C ASP A 716 -10.01 -13.58 13.25
N SER A 717 -9.92 -12.39 13.85
CA SER A 717 -10.79 -11.84 14.88
C SER A 717 -12.04 -11.19 14.28
N PRO A 718 -13.20 -11.21 14.96
CA PRO A 718 -14.29 -10.29 14.61
C PRO A 718 -13.86 -8.85 14.91
N PRO A 719 -14.38 -7.81 14.23
CA PRO A 719 -15.31 -7.89 13.10
C PRO A 719 -14.60 -8.28 11.79
N TRP A 720 -15.21 -9.19 11.03
CA TRP A 720 -14.85 -9.64 9.69
C TRP A 720 -15.93 -9.26 8.66
N SER A 721 -17.18 -9.65 8.92
CA SER A 721 -18.32 -9.49 8.00
C SER A 721 -18.78 -8.05 7.70
N PRO A 722 -18.76 -7.09 8.65
CA PRO A 722 -19.29 -5.74 8.43
C PRO A 722 -18.27 -4.85 7.71
N ALA A 723 -17.92 -5.23 6.47
CA ALA A 723 -17.00 -4.50 5.60
C ALA A 723 -17.66 -3.21 5.06
N LEU A 724 -17.06 -2.07 5.37
CA LEU A 724 -17.49 -0.75 4.96
C LEU A 724 -16.95 -0.43 3.56
N GLY A 725 -17.84 -0.02 2.66
CA GLY A 725 -17.44 0.44 1.33
C GLY A 725 -17.01 -0.67 0.36
N LEU A 726 -17.07 -1.93 0.77
CA LEU A 726 -16.73 -3.08 -0.07
C LEU A 726 -17.65 -3.13 -1.30
N LYS A 727 -17.06 -2.95 -2.48
CA LYS A 727 -17.75 -3.14 -3.75
C LYS A 727 -18.04 -4.62 -3.99
N ILE A 728 -19.25 -4.92 -4.47
CA ILE A 728 -19.65 -6.24 -4.98
C ILE A 728 -19.87 -6.25 -6.49
N SER A 729 -19.88 -5.07 -7.10
CA SER A 729 -19.79 -4.82 -8.53
C SER A 729 -19.22 -3.42 -8.75
N ALA A 730 -19.02 -3.01 -10.01
CA ALA A 730 -18.56 -1.66 -10.34
C ALA A 730 -19.47 -0.54 -9.81
N GLN A 731 -20.76 -0.81 -9.55
CA GLN A 731 -21.72 0.20 -9.10
C GLN A 731 -22.29 -0.06 -7.70
N GLU A 732 -22.27 -1.31 -7.24
CA GLU A 732 -22.94 -1.69 -5.99
C GLU A 732 -21.94 -1.91 -4.85
N THR A 733 -22.29 -1.34 -3.71
CA THR A 733 -21.57 -1.52 -2.44
C THR A 733 -22.38 -2.47 -1.56
N PHE A 734 -21.71 -3.43 -0.94
CA PHE A 734 -22.38 -4.38 -0.05
C PHE A 734 -22.92 -3.65 1.19
N GLY A 735 -24.17 -3.97 1.56
CA GLY A 735 -24.81 -3.40 2.75
C GLY A 735 -24.41 -4.15 4.02
N ILE A 736 -24.38 -3.46 5.17
CA ILE A 736 -24.04 -4.10 6.45
C ILE A 736 -25.25 -4.90 6.96
N ILE A 737 -25.10 -6.21 7.14
CA ILE A 737 -26.18 -7.10 7.57
C ILE A 737 -26.15 -7.43 9.08
N GLN A 738 -24.96 -7.44 9.68
CA GLN A 738 -24.74 -7.73 11.10
C GLN A 738 -23.35 -7.19 11.48
N THR A 739 -23.24 -6.53 12.64
CA THR A 739 -21.97 -5.97 13.15
C THR A 739 -21.34 -6.81 14.25
N GLU A 740 -22.16 -7.58 14.98
CA GLU A 740 -21.72 -8.48 16.05
C GLU A 740 -21.45 -9.89 15.52
N GLU A 741 -20.28 -10.44 15.85
CA GLU A 741 -19.83 -11.77 15.44
C GLU A 741 -19.24 -12.54 16.64
N TRP A 742 -19.46 -13.86 16.64
CA TRP A 742 -19.07 -14.75 17.73
C TRP A 742 -18.13 -15.83 17.20
N PHE A 743 -16.84 -15.76 17.56
CA PHE A 743 -15.83 -16.74 17.14
C PHE A 743 -15.37 -17.59 18.32
N ARG A 744 -15.31 -18.91 18.13
CA ARG A 744 -14.84 -19.87 19.13
C ARG A 744 -13.31 -19.80 19.26
N ILE A 745 -12.85 -19.87 20.50
CA ILE A 745 -11.45 -20.11 20.88
C ILE A 745 -11.43 -21.44 21.67
N PRO A 746 -10.77 -22.48 21.16
CA PRO A 746 -10.60 -23.74 21.87
C PRO A 746 -9.89 -23.55 23.23
N GLY A 747 -10.29 -24.31 24.25
CA GLY A 747 -9.77 -24.18 25.61
C GLY A 747 -8.26 -24.41 25.74
N GLU A 748 -7.67 -25.20 24.85
CA GLU A 748 -6.22 -25.42 24.76
C GLU A 748 -5.44 -24.23 24.19
N ALA A 749 -6.08 -23.41 23.35
CA ALA A 749 -5.47 -22.21 22.78
C ALA A 749 -5.41 -21.05 23.78
N LEU A 750 -6.22 -21.07 24.85
CA LEU A 750 -6.30 -19.99 25.83
C LEU A 750 -6.16 -20.49 27.28
N ARG A 751 -4.95 -20.36 27.84
CA ARG A 751 -4.62 -20.72 29.22
C ARG A 751 -4.38 -19.48 30.09
N PRO A 752 -4.63 -19.55 31.41
CA PRO A 752 -4.39 -18.43 32.29
C PRO A 752 -2.88 -18.16 32.46
N LYS A 753 -2.49 -16.88 32.45
CA LYS A 753 -1.17 -16.35 32.76
C LYS A 753 -1.30 -15.35 33.89
N ASP A 754 -0.64 -15.60 35.02
CA ASP A 754 -0.67 -14.72 36.20
C ASP A 754 -2.10 -14.33 36.65
N GLY A 755 -3.05 -15.27 36.57
CA GLY A 755 -4.45 -15.07 36.95
C GLY A 755 -5.31 -14.36 35.89
N ARG A 756 -4.84 -14.28 34.64
CA ARG A 756 -5.52 -13.58 33.53
C ARG A 756 -5.55 -14.43 32.26
N TYR A 757 -6.57 -14.24 31.44
CA TYR A 757 -6.57 -14.67 30.04
C TYR A 757 -6.15 -13.51 29.15
N GLU A 758 -5.11 -13.72 28.34
CA GLU A 758 -4.51 -12.68 27.51
C GLU A 758 -4.80 -12.90 26.02
N LEU A 759 -5.41 -11.91 25.40
CA LEU A 759 -5.71 -11.86 23.96
C LEU A 759 -4.91 -10.72 23.32
N ARG A 760 -4.48 -10.93 22.07
CA ARG A 760 -3.86 -9.91 21.21
C ARG A 760 -4.57 -9.91 19.87
N ILE A 761 -4.90 -8.71 19.40
CA ILE A 761 -5.53 -8.53 18.09
C ILE A 761 -4.68 -7.57 17.30
N THR A 762 -4.11 -8.01 16.17
CA THR A 762 -3.20 -7.21 15.34
C THR A 762 -3.83 -6.84 14.00
N GLY A 763 -3.60 -5.62 13.54
CA GLY A 763 -3.92 -5.20 12.17
C GLY A 763 -2.71 -5.38 11.26
N GLU A 764 -2.72 -6.37 10.37
CA GLU A 764 -1.54 -6.70 9.54
C GLU A 764 -1.61 -6.12 8.11
N TYR A 765 -2.81 -5.76 7.64
CA TYR A 765 -3.06 -5.38 6.25
C TYR A 765 -3.57 -3.95 6.15
N TRP A 766 -3.79 -3.48 4.91
CA TRP A 766 -4.20 -2.12 4.63
C TRP A 766 -5.67 -1.90 4.99
N GLU A 767 -5.97 -1.83 6.28
CA GLU A 767 -7.34 -1.79 6.82
C GLU A 767 -7.42 -0.87 8.06
N THR A 768 -8.62 -0.36 8.33
CA THR A 768 -8.97 0.37 9.54
C THR A 768 -10.13 -0.33 10.23
N PHE A 769 -10.00 -0.52 11.54
CA PHE A 769 -11.00 -1.21 12.36
C PHE A 769 -11.71 -0.23 13.30
N TYR A 770 -13.03 -0.34 13.36
CA TYR A 770 -13.91 0.43 14.26
C TYR A 770 -14.54 -0.54 15.25
N ILE A 771 -13.92 -0.72 16.40
CA ILE A 771 -14.29 -1.76 17.38
C ILE A 771 -15.09 -1.12 18.52
N ASP A 772 -16.39 -1.39 18.59
CA ASP A 772 -17.30 -0.79 19.58
C ASP A 772 -17.41 -1.64 20.86
N HIS A 773 -17.29 -2.96 20.72
CA HIS A 773 -17.38 -3.86 21.86
C HIS A 773 -16.54 -5.12 21.66
N TYR A 774 -15.85 -5.52 22.73
CA TYR A 774 -15.29 -6.86 22.86
C TYR A 774 -15.64 -7.46 24.20
N MET A 775 -16.11 -8.71 24.15
CA MET A 775 -16.38 -9.53 25.31
C MET A 775 -15.78 -10.92 25.10
N LEU A 776 -15.22 -11.48 26.16
CA LEU A 776 -14.86 -12.89 26.21
C LEU A 776 -15.91 -13.63 27.05
N MET A 777 -16.36 -14.77 26.54
CA MET A 777 -17.35 -15.61 27.19
C MET A 777 -16.77 -17.00 27.40
N ALA A 778 -16.71 -17.46 28.64
CA ALA A 778 -16.34 -18.83 28.95
C ALA A 778 -17.57 -19.74 28.88
N VAL A 779 -17.45 -20.89 28.22
CA VAL A 779 -18.50 -21.90 28.13
C VAL A 779 -17.98 -23.17 28.78
N ASP A 780 -18.43 -23.44 30.01
CA ASP A 780 -18.19 -24.73 30.65
C ASP A 780 -19.26 -25.71 30.13
N HIS A 781 -18.83 -26.79 29.48
CA HIS A 781 -19.73 -27.80 28.93
C HIS A 781 -19.31 -29.22 29.35
N PRO A 782 -20.23 -30.21 29.39
CA PRO A 782 -19.91 -31.56 29.84
C PRO A 782 -18.82 -32.23 29.00
N GLU A 783 -17.94 -33.00 29.63
CA GLU A 783 -16.96 -33.82 28.94
C GLU A 783 -17.65 -34.82 27.99
N GLY A 784 -17.16 -34.93 26.74
CA GLY A 784 -17.80 -35.71 25.68
C GLY A 784 -18.76 -34.91 24.78
N THR A 785 -19.02 -33.64 25.10
CA THR A 785 -19.69 -32.68 24.20
C THR A 785 -18.68 -31.71 23.59
N GLU A 786 -19.06 -31.09 22.47
CA GLU A 786 -18.33 -29.99 21.83
C GLU A 786 -19.27 -28.80 21.63
N VAL A 787 -18.72 -27.58 21.76
CA VAL A 787 -19.46 -26.33 21.56
C VAL A 787 -18.93 -25.57 20.35
N PHE A 788 -19.83 -24.91 19.62
CA PHE A 788 -19.51 -24.20 18.38
C PHE A 788 -20.30 -22.89 18.28
N THR A 789 -19.78 -21.97 17.48
CA THR A 789 -20.52 -20.87 16.87
C THR A 789 -20.57 -21.12 15.36
N ASN A 790 -21.49 -20.47 14.64
CA ASN A 790 -21.56 -20.62 13.19
C ASN A 790 -20.86 -19.43 12.53
N GLU A 791 -19.59 -19.60 12.18
CA GLU A 791 -18.66 -18.54 11.77
C GLU A 791 -18.70 -18.29 10.26
N LYS A 792 -19.91 -18.22 9.70
CA LYS A 792 -20.14 -17.97 8.27
C LYS A 792 -20.70 -16.58 8.00
N PHE A 793 -20.38 -16.07 6.83
CA PHE A 793 -21.10 -14.96 6.25
C PHE A 793 -22.28 -15.51 5.42
N SER A 794 -23.52 -15.13 5.76
CA SER A 794 -24.71 -15.53 4.99
C SER A 794 -25.83 -14.52 5.09
N ILE A 795 -26.77 -14.56 4.14
CA ILE A 795 -28.01 -13.77 4.18
C ILE A 795 -29.20 -14.75 4.23
N PRO A 796 -30.00 -14.78 5.31
CA PRO A 796 -29.85 -14.00 6.55
C PRO A 796 -28.59 -14.42 7.35
N PRO A 797 -28.09 -13.55 8.25
CA PRO A 797 -26.94 -13.86 9.09
C PRO A 797 -27.19 -15.05 10.02
N PRO A 798 -26.14 -15.79 10.42
CA PRO A 798 -26.28 -16.90 11.36
C PRO A 798 -26.76 -16.39 12.73
N PRO A 799 -27.47 -17.22 13.52
CA PRO A 799 -27.88 -16.84 14.86
C PRO A 799 -26.66 -16.75 15.80
N LEU A 800 -26.56 -15.66 16.55
CA LEU A 800 -25.54 -15.45 17.58
C LEU A 800 -25.87 -16.27 18.83
N LYS A 801 -25.42 -17.52 18.84
CA LYS A 801 -25.61 -18.45 19.96
C LYS A 801 -24.55 -19.53 19.98
N VAL A 802 -24.47 -20.22 21.11
CA VAL A 802 -23.69 -21.44 21.26
C VAL A 802 -24.49 -22.64 20.77
N PHE A 803 -23.90 -23.44 19.90
CA PHE A 803 -24.39 -24.73 19.48
C PHE A 803 -23.66 -25.82 20.27
N THR A 804 -24.36 -26.85 20.70
CA THR A 804 -23.78 -27.95 21.48
C THR A 804 -24.07 -29.26 20.78
N THR A 805 -23.05 -30.08 20.66
CA THR A 805 -23.12 -31.36 19.96
C THR A 805 -22.39 -32.43 20.75
N THR A 806 -22.66 -33.70 20.43
CA THR A 806 -21.73 -34.78 20.78
C THR A 806 -20.38 -34.56 20.10
N ALA A 807 -19.31 -35.21 20.57
CA ALA A 807 -18.04 -35.25 19.83
C ALA A 807 -18.25 -35.55 18.33
N THR A 808 -17.58 -34.76 17.48
CA THR A 808 -17.61 -34.91 16.01
C THR A 808 -17.13 -36.30 15.57
N LYS A 809 -17.74 -36.82 14.49
CA LYS A 809 -17.45 -38.15 13.92
C LYS A 809 -17.20 -38.05 12.42
N SER A 810 -16.33 -38.92 11.91
CA SER A 810 -16.02 -39.02 10.48
C SER A 810 -17.20 -39.57 9.68
N PHE A 811 -17.30 -39.16 8.42
CA PHE A 811 -18.21 -39.76 7.46
C PHE A 811 -17.77 -41.18 7.08
N LYS A 812 -18.69 -41.98 6.52
CA LYS A 812 -18.40 -43.34 6.06
C LYS A 812 -17.51 -43.36 4.81
N SER A 813 -17.69 -42.38 3.94
CA SER A 813 -16.87 -42.15 2.76
C SER A 813 -16.97 -40.69 2.33
N ALA A 814 -15.92 -40.18 1.69
CA ALA A 814 -15.91 -38.86 1.09
C ALA A 814 -15.23 -38.88 -0.29
N LYS A 815 -15.81 -38.16 -1.25
CA LYS A 815 -15.22 -37.99 -2.58
C LYS A 815 -15.31 -36.55 -3.04
N ASP A 816 -14.33 -36.06 -3.77
CA ASP A 816 -14.44 -34.76 -4.44
C ASP A 816 -15.14 -34.85 -5.81
N HIS A 817 -15.29 -33.72 -6.48
CA HIS A 817 -15.90 -33.61 -7.80
C HIS A 817 -15.11 -34.29 -8.92
N ASN A 818 -13.86 -34.68 -8.65
CA ASN A 818 -12.97 -35.42 -9.55
C ASN A 818 -12.95 -36.93 -9.26
N ASP A 819 -13.90 -37.43 -8.46
CA ASP A 819 -14.00 -38.83 -8.03
C ASP A 819 -12.81 -39.34 -7.18
N ARG A 820 -11.98 -38.45 -6.61
CA ARG A 820 -10.88 -38.83 -5.71
C ARG A 820 -11.44 -39.15 -4.33
N ASP A 821 -10.88 -40.17 -3.67
CA ASP A 821 -11.16 -40.43 -2.25
C ASP A 821 -10.41 -39.40 -1.40
N VAL A 822 -11.16 -38.63 -0.60
CA VAL A 822 -10.63 -37.51 0.19
C VAL A 822 -10.90 -37.69 1.68
N LEU A 823 -11.39 -38.86 2.11
CA LEU A 823 -11.82 -39.07 3.49
C LEU A 823 -10.68 -38.85 4.50
N GLU A 824 -9.46 -39.26 4.18
CA GLU A 824 -8.29 -39.08 5.05
C GLU A 824 -7.96 -37.59 5.22
N THR A 825 -7.88 -36.83 4.11
CA THR A 825 -7.59 -35.39 4.09
C THR A 825 -8.57 -34.58 4.93
N ILE A 826 -9.87 -34.87 4.85
CA ILE A 826 -10.90 -34.09 5.56
C ILE A 826 -11.24 -34.62 6.97
N SER A 827 -10.40 -35.47 7.56
CA SER A 827 -10.74 -36.18 8.82
C SER A 827 -10.22 -35.51 10.10
N SER A 828 -9.16 -34.71 10.01
CA SER A 828 -8.48 -34.06 11.13
C SER A 828 -8.38 -32.55 10.94
N LEU A 829 -8.09 -31.83 12.03
CA LEU A 829 -7.66 -30.43 11.98
C LEU A 829 -6.14 -30.42 12.06
N ASP A 830 -5.47 -30.53 10.92
CA ASP A 830 -4.01 -30.62 10.80
C ASP A 830 -3.41 -29.62 9.80
N GLU A 831 -4.26 -28.75 9.24
CA GLU A 831 -3.89 -27.74 8.24
C GLU A 831 -3.47 -28.35 6.89
N GLU A 832 -3.82 -29.61 6.61
CA GLU A 832 -3.71 -30.25 5.29
C GLU A 832 -5.01 -30.07 4.49
N TYR A 833 -5.14 -28.91 3.85
CA TYR A 833 -6.37 -28.53 3.14
C TYR A 833 -6.65 -29.36 1.88
N LEU A 834 -7.91 -29.71 1.67
CA LEU A 834 -8.38 -30.33 0.44
C LEU A 834 -8.24 -29.38 -0.75
N ASP A 835 -7.28 -29.66 -1.64
CA ASP A 835 -7.12 -28.96 -2.93
C ASP A 835 -7.22 -29.93 -4.13
N GLY A 836 -8.13 -29.60 -5.04
CA GLY A 836 -8.39 -30.30 -6.30
C GLY A 836 -9.22 -29.49 -7.26
N ILE A 837 -9.40 -28.21 -6.97
CA ILE A 837 -10.28 -27.32 -7.70
C ILE A 837 -9.48 -26.62 -8.78
N LYS A 838 -10.06 -26.50 -9.97
CA LYS A 838 -9.54 -25.57 -10.97
C LYS A 838 -9.96 -24.15 -10.59
N ARG A 839 -8.97 -23.27 -10.44
CA ARG A 839 -9.19 -21.85 -10.14
C ARG A 839 -9.77 -21.13 -11.37
N GLY A 840 -10.62 -20.13 -11.13
CA GLY A 840 -11.31 -19.37 -12.16
C GLY A 840 -10.48 -18.21 -12.70
N LYS A 841 -11.12 -17.35 -13.50
CA LYS A 841 -10.52 -16.12 -14.02
C LYS A 841 -10.16 -15.12 -12.90
N TYR A 842 -10.86 -15.18 -11.77
CA TYR A 842 -10.77 -14.24 -10.66
C TYR A 842 -10.50 -14.97 -9.33
N GLN A 843 -9.65 -14.41 -8.46
CA GLN A 843 -9.30 -14.95 -7.15
C GLN A 843 -10.57 -15.11 -6.31
N GLY A 844 -10.68 -16.21 -5.58
CA GLY A 844 -11.87 -16.52 -4.81
C GLY A 844 -13.01 -17.12 -5.62
N VAL A 845 -12.84 -17.25 -6.93
CA VAL A 845 -13.77 -17.94 -7.84
C VAL A 845 -13.08 -19.17 -8.43
N ALA A 846 -13.78 -20.29 -8.43
CA ALA A 846 -13.31 -21.56 -8.95
C ALA A 846 -14.34 -22.15 -9.93
N GLU A 847 -13.98 -23.26 -10.56
CA GLU A 847 -14.97 -24.11 -11.23
C GLU A 847 -16.05 -24.58 -10.24
N ASP A 848 -17.19 -25.01 -10.77
CA ASP A 848 -18.22 -25.65 -9.95
C ASP A 848 -17.69 -26.99 -9.39
N HIS A 849 -17.60 -27.10 -8.07
CA HIS A 849 -17.01 -28.23 -7.37
C HIS A 849 -17.80 -28.60 -6.11
N TYR A 850 -17.56 -29.81 -5.59
CA TYR A 850 -18.23 -30.31 -4.42
C TYR A 850 -17.45 -31.39 -3.67
N VAL A 851 -17.79 -31.59 -2.40
CA VAL A 851 -17.43 -32.80 -1.63
C VAL A 851 -18.68 -33.63 -1.38
N GLU A 852 -18.71 -34.85 -1.94
CA GLU A 852 -19.71 -35.87 -1.67
C GLU A 852 -19.38 -36.60 -0.37
N LEU A 853 -20.35 -36.69 0.54
CA LEU A 853 -20.21 -37.28 1.87
C LEU A 853 -21.31 -38.33 2.09
N GLU A 854 -20.97 -39.47 2.69
CA GLU A 854 -21.94 -40.50 3.08
C GLU A 854 -22.01 -40.64 4.61
N LEU A 855 -23.21 -40.48 5.18
CA LEU A 855 -23.44 -40.76 6.60
C LEU A 855 -23.38 -42.28 6.85
N PRO A 856 -22.75 -42.72 7.95
CA PRO A 856 -22.74 -44.14 8.29
C PRO A 856 -24.12 -44.63 8.76
N ASP A 857 -24.34 -45.94 8.76
CA ASP A 857 -25.63 -46.56 9.11
C ASP A 857 -26.01 -46.29 10.57
N GLU A 858 -25.03 -46.20 11.46
CA GLU A 858 -25.18 -45.88 12.88
C GLU A 858 -25.54 -44.42 13.17
N ALA A 859 -25.49 -43.51 12.18
CA ALA A 859 -25.88 -42.12 12.43
C ALA A 859 -27.40 -42.09 12.71
N PRO A 860 -27.86 -41.52 13.85
CA PRO A 860 -29.25 -41.61 14.27
C PRO A 860 -30.20 -40.97 13.25
N ARG A 861 -31.41 -41.53 13.11
CA ARG A 861 -32.43 -41.07 12.15
C ARG A 861 -33.53 -40.22 12.80
N ASP A 862 -33.65 -40.30 14.12
CA ASP A 862 -34.64 -39.63 14.96
C ASP A 862 -34.05 -38.44 15.73
N LYS A 863 -32.77 -38.14 15.50
CA LYS A 863 -32.05 -37.04 16.13
C LYS A 863 -31.65 -36.01 15.07
N LYS A 864 -31.57 -34.75 15.49
CA LYS A 864 -31.06 -33.67 14.67
C LYS A 864 -29.55 -33.82 14.50
N LEU A 865 -29.08 -33.75 13.26
CA LEU A 865 -27.68 -33.87 12.88
C LEU A 865 -27.15 -32.55 12.29
N TRP A 866 -25.88 -32.30 12.53
CA TRP A 866 -25.12 -31.20 11.93
C TRP A 866 -23.96 -31.77 11.11
N VAL A 867 -23.62 -31.10 10.01
CA VAL A 867 -22.25 -31.11 9.49
C VAL A 867 -21.50 -30.00 10.18
N VAL A 868 -20.35 -30.34 10.77
CA VAL A 868 -19.35 -29.41 11.30
C VAL A 868 -18.24 -29.34 10.26
N ALA A 869 -18.07 -28.17 9.67
CA ALA A 869 -17.16 -27.96 8.55
C ALA A 869 -16.13 -26.89 8.92
N ASP A 870 -14.88 -27.29 9.04
CA ASP A 870 -13.75 -26.42 9.34
C ASP A 870 -12.95 -26.15 8.06
N GLY A 871 -12.73 -24.89 7.78
CA GLY A 871 -12.03 -24.48 6.56
C GLY A 871 -11.90 -22.97 6.44
N TRP A 872 -11.48 -22.53 5.27
CA TRP A 872 -11.39 -21.12 4.94
C TRP A 872 -11.77 -20.86 3.48
N VAL A 873 -12.02 -19.60 3.16
CA VAL A 873 -12.24 -19.15 1.78
C VAL A 873 -11.14 -18.18 1.40
N HIS A 874 -10.63 -18.27 0.17
CA HIS A 874 -9.85 -17.21 -0.43
C HIS A 874 -10.82 -16.16 -0.96
N PRO A 875 -10.98 -14.98 -0.31
CA PRO A 875 -12.04 -14.07 -0.72
C PRO A 875 -11.67 -13.32 -2.00
N THR A 876 -12.69 -12.91 -2.74
CA THR A 876 -12.59 -11.78 -3.69
C THR A 876 -12.39 -10.48 -2.90
N ASP A 877 -11.61 -9.54 -3.41
CA ASP A 877 -11.53 -8.17 -2.86
C ASP A 877 -12.33 -7.15 -3.68
N ALA A 878 -12.35 -5.90 -3.26
CA ALA A 878 -13.11 -4.83 -3.91
C ALA A 878 -12.68 -4.64 -5.37
N SER A 879 -11.37 -4.65 -5.65
CA SER A 879 -10.84 -4.54 -7.01
C SER A 879 -11.34 -5.68 -7.91
N ILE A 880 -11.28 -6.93 -7.44
CA ILE A 880 -11.83 -8.09 -8.17
C ILE A 880 -13.34 -7.95 -8.37
N ASN A 881 -14.07 -7.52 -7.36
CA ASN A 881 -15.52 -7.39 -7.46
C ASN A 881 -15.95 -6.31 -8.44
N VAL A 882 -15.23 -5.18 -8.50
CA VAL A 882 -15.43 -4.14 -9.52
C VAL A 882 -15.21 -4.73 -10.91
N GLN A 883 -14.05 -5.35 -11.14
CA GLN A 883 -13.69 -5.97 -12.42
C GLN A 883 -14.71 -7.05 -12.83
N ARG A 884 -15.15 -7.90 -11.89
CA ARG A 884 -16.16 -8.95 -12.11
C ARG A 884 -17.54 -8.41 -12.38
N GLY A 885 -17.90 -7.27 -11.79
CA GLY A 885 -19.20 -6.63 -12.00
C GLY A 885 -19.48 -6.26 -13.46
N GLN A 886 -18.43 -6.29 -14.29
CA GLN A 886 -18.49 -6.02 -15.72
C GLN A 886 -18.67 -7.28 -16.57
N ASP A 887 -18.37 -8.46 -16.02
CA ASP A 887 -18.61 -9.73 -16.67
C ASP A 887 -20.11 -10.07 -16.62
N VAL A 888 -20.63 -10.61 -17.72
CA VAL A 888 -22.05 -10.97 -17.86
C VAL A 888 -22.39 -12.26 -17.11
N SER A 889 -21.39 -12.93 -16.51
CA SER A 889 -21.51 -14.29 -15.94
C SER A 889 -22.31 -14.39 -14.63
N GLY A 890 -22.74 -13.28 -14.02
CA GLY A 890 -23.44 -13.29 -12.73
C GLY A 890 -22.55 -13.66 -11.53
N PRO A 891 -23.06 -13.55 -10.29
CA PRO A 891 -22.30 -13.88 -9.08
C PRO A 891 -22.02 -15.38 -8.98
N PRO A 892 -20.89 -15.79 -8.34
CA PRO A 892 -20.55 -17.20 -8.21
C PRO A 892 -21.52 -17.88 -7.24
N LYS A 893 -21.82 -19.16 -7.44
CA LYS A 893 -22.68 -19.92 -6.55
C LYS A 893 -22.07 -20.03 -5.15
N SER A 894 -22.76 -19.45 -4.17
CA SER A 894 -22.48 -19.70 -2.74
C SER A 894 -22.67 -21.17 -2.36
N LEU A 895 -22.30 -21.53 -1.13
CA LEU A 895 -22.44 -22.90 -0.64
C LEU A 895 -23.90 -23.38 -0.70
N SER A 896 -24.06 -24.64 -1.11
CA SER A 896 -25.33 -25.36 -1.15
C SER A 896 -25.15 -26.79 -0.66
N ILE A 897 -26.24 -27.40 -0.21
CA ILE A 897 -26.32 -28.83 0.08
C ILE A 897 -27.20 -29.49 -0.96
N GLU A 898 -26.64 -30.45 -1.68
CA GLU A 898 -27.41 -31.40 -2.48
C GLU A 898 -27.55 -32.72 -1.73
N ILE A 899 -28.63 -33.46 -1.96
CA ILE A 899 -28.83 -34.81 -1.44
C ILE A 899 -29.16 -35.77 -2.58
N LEU A 900 -28.87 -37.04 -2.36
CA LEU A 900 -29.34 -38.10 -3.24
C LEU A 900 -30.79 -38.45 -2.87
N ASP A 901 -31.72 -38.26 -3.80
CA ASP A 901 -33.13 -38.62 -3.61
C ASP A 901 -33.34 -40.15 -3.69
N ASP A 902 -34.54 -40.62 -3.34
CA ASP A 902 -34.88 -42.05 -3.37
C ASP A 902 -34.87 -42.65 -4.81
N ASN A 903 -34.79 -41.82 -5.85
CA ASN A 903 -34.67 -42.24 -7.25
C ASN A 903 -33.21 -42.28 -7.73
N GLY A 904 -32.25 -41.90 -6.88
CA GLY A 904 -30.83 -41.82 -7.22
C GLY A 904 -30.42 -40.55 -7.96
N ASN A 905 -31.23 -39.49 -7.92
CA ASN A 905 -30.90 -38.19 -8.51
C ASN A 905 -30.38 -37.21 -7.44
N TRP A 906 -29.40 -36.40 -7.82
CA TRP A 906 -28.96 -35.28 -6.99
C TRP A 906 -29.95 -34.13 -7.08
N ILE A 907 -30.43 -33.66 -5.93
CA ILE A 907 -31.31 -32.50 -5.81
C ILE A 907 -30.76 -31.50 -4.80
N THR A 908 -30.85 -30.21 -5.11
CA THR A 908 -30.48 -29.13 -4.17
C THR A 908 -31.50 -29.08 -3.03
N ALA A 909 -31.07 -29.43 -1.82
CA ALA A 909 -31.91 -29.47 -0.63
C ALA A 909 -31.86 -28.17 0.19
N ARG A 910 -30.71 -27.47 0.12
CA ARG A 910 -30.49 -26.14 0.68
C ARG A 910 -29.58 -25.34 -0.24
N GLU A 911 -29.90 -24.08 -0.47
CA GLU A 911 -29.12 -23.14 -1.27
C GLU A 911 -28.82 -21.88 -0.47
N ASN A 912 -27.94 -21.01 -0.99
CA ASN A 912 -27.61 -19.71 -0.40
C ASN A 912 -27.09 -19.81 1.03
N LEU A 913 -26.26 -20.83 1.32
CA LEU A 913 -25.75 -21.07 2.67
C LEU A 913 -24.60 -20.15 3.07
N GLY A 914 -24.12 -19.31 2.15
CA GLY A 914 -23.03 -18.36 2.41
C GLY A 914 -21.64 -18.96 2.17
N PHE A 915 -20.66 -18.51 2.94
CA PHE A 915 -19.26 -18.98 2.90
C PHE A 915 -18.54 -18.71 4.24
N PRO A 916 -17.35 -19.32 4.49
CA PRO A 916 -16.55 -19.05 5.68
C PRO A 916 -16.23 -17.56 5.84
N ALA A 917 -16.48 -16.98 7.03
CA ALA A 917 -16.17 -15.57 7.30
C ALA A 917 -14.67 -15.35 7.57
N GLY A 918 -13.80 -15.72 6.62
CA GLY A 918 -12.34 -15.54 6.70
C GLY A 918 -11.56 -16.83 6.90
N LYS A 919 -10.40 -16.71 7.57
CA LYS A 919 -9.46 -17.82 7.80
C LYS A 919 -9.85 -18.64 9.04
N MET A 920 -9.67 -19.97 8.93
CA MET A 920 -9.82 -20.96 10.01
C MET A 920 -11.18 -20.86 10.73
N LYS A 921 -12.27 -21.06 9.97
CA LYS A 921 -13.66 -20.91 10.45
C LYS A 921 -14.38 -22.24 10.56
N THR A 922 -15.26 -22.33 11.56
CA THR A 922 -16.18 -23.46 11.72
C THR A 922 -17.59 -23.09 11.27
N LEU A 923 -18.13 -23.84 10.31
CA LEU A 923 -19.47 -23.69 9.77
C LEU A 923 -20.35 -24.85 10.23
N LEU A 924 -21.61 -24.55 10.50
CA LEU A 924 -22.62 -25.54 10.88
C LEU A 924 -23.71 -25.63 9.81
N PHE A 925 -23.88 -26.81 9.23
CA PHE A 925 -24.95 -27.10 8.27
C PHE A 925 -25.99 -28.06 8.85
N ASP A 926 -27.25 -27.61 8.86
CA ASP A 926 -28.37 -28.36 9.42
C ASP A 926 -28.82 -29.47 8.48
N LEU A 927 -28.77 -30.72 8.93
CA LEU A 927 -29.23 -31.88 8.16
C LEU A 927 -30.68 -32.29 8.49
N ASP A 928 -31.36 -31.54 9.36
CA ASP A 928 -32.71 -31.86 9.77
C ASP A 928 -33.70 -31.84 8.59
N GLY A 929 -34.50 -32.90 8.51
CA GLY A 929 -35.50 -33.10 7.46
C GLY A 929 -34.95 -33.25 6.04
N LEU A 930 -33.62 -33.38 5.83
CA LEU A 930 -33.06 -33.55 4.49
C LEU A 930 -33.31 -34.95 3.93
N PHE A 931 -33.14 -35.99 4.76
CA PHE A 931 -33.31 -37.38 4.32
C PHE A 931 -34.70 -37.93 4.64
N GLY A 932 -35.28 -38.69 3.72
CA GLY A 932 -36.52 -39.43 3.97
C GLY A 932 -36.33 -40.47 5.07
N LYS A 933 -37.39 -40.76 5.84
CA LYS A 933 -37.34 -41.75 6.93
C LYS A 933 -36.82 -43.13 6.48
N ASN A 934 -37.11 -43.49 5.23
CA ASN A 934 -36.77 -44.78 4.62
C ASN A 934 -35.59 -44.70 3.65
N THR A 935 -34.93 -43.54 3.50
CA THR A 935 -33.79 -43.40 2.60
C THR A 935 -32.64 -44.28 3.09
N GLU A 936 -32.29 -45.32 2.33
CA GLU A 936 -31.26 -46.30 2.71
C GLU A 936 -29.87 -45.67 2.67
N ILE A 937 -29.53 -44.97 1.59
CA ILE A 937 -28.23 -44.34 1.37
C ILE A 937 -28.34 -42.84 1.65
N ARG A 938 -27.76 -42.36 2.75
CA ARG A 938 -27.78 -40.94 3.13
C ARG A 938 -26.52 -40.23 2.64
N LYS A 939 -26.53 -39.82 1.38
CA LYS A 939 -25.47 -39.06 0.72
C LYS A 939 -25.83 -37.59 0.55
N LEU A 940 -24.87 -36.72 0.78
CA LEU A 940 -24.98 -35.28 0.52
C LEU A 940 -23.76 -34.75 -0.24
N ARG A 941 -23.90 -33.60 -0.89
CA ARG A 941 -22.80 -32.83 -1.46
C ARG A 941 -22.79 -31.43 -0.87
N ILE A 942 -21.61 -30.95 -0.48
CA ILE A 942 -21.37 -29.53 -0.21
C ILE A 942 -20.79 -28.94 -1.49
N ARG A 943 -21.55 -28.08 -2.19
CA ARG A 943 -21.24 -27.58 -3.55
C ARG A 943 -21.13 -26.06 -3.60
N THR A 944 -20.17 -25.54 -4.37
CA THR A 944 -19.97 -24.09 -4.59
C THR A 944 -19.12 -23.82 -5.85
N GLU A 945 -19.03 -22.54 -6.22
CA GLU A 945 -18.07 -21.99 -7.21
C GLU A 945 -17.06 -21.03 -6.54
N LEU A 946 -17.01 -21.01 -5.20
CA LEU A 946 -16.07 -20.19 -4.42
C LEU A 946 -14.80 -20.98 -4.10
N GLU A 947 -13.65 -20.32 -4.04
CA GLU A 947 -12.38 -20.95 -3.66
C GLU A 947 -12.34 -21.27 -2.15
N VAL A 948 -13.01 -22.36 -1.76
CA VAL A 948 -13.14 -22.83 -0.37
C VAL A 948 -12.28 -24.06 -0.15
N PHE A 949 -11.44 -24.00 0.88
CA PHE A 949 -10.53 -25.06 1.27
C PHE A 949 -10.97 -25.66 2.61
N TRP A 950 -11.29 -26.96 2.59
CA TRP A 950 -11.73 -27.71 3.76
C TRP A 950 -10.56 -28.44 4.41
N ASP A 951 -10.39 -28.24 5.72
CA ASP A 951 -9.45 -28.98 6.56
C ASP A 951 -10.16 -30.18 7.19
N LYS A 952 -11.36 -29.96 7.75
CA LYS A 952 -12.17 -31.03 8.35
C LYS A 952 -13.64 -30.94 7.96
N LEU A 953 -14.23 -32.07 7.58
CA LEU A 953 -15.68 -32.23 7.44
C LEU A 953 -16.14 -33.42 8.30
N ALA A 954 -16.95 -33.13 9.32
CA ALA A 954 -17.45 -34.13 10.25
C ALA A 954 -18.96 -34.00 10.46
N TRP A 955 -19.58 -35.03 11.03
CA TRP A 955 -20.98 -34.97 11.48
C TRP A 955 -21.08 -35.11 13.01
N ALA A 956 -22.11 -34.50 13.58
CA ALA A 956 -22.37 -34.59 15.02
C ALA A 956 -23.88 -34.60 15.32
N VAL A 957 -24.24 -35.16 16.48
CA VAL A 957 -25.63 -35.12 16.98
C VAL A 957 -25.82 -33.84 17.76
N ASN A 958 -26.91 -33.11 17.47
CA ASN A 958 -27.29 -31.94 18.25
C ASN A 958 -27.68 -32.36 19.68
N GLU A 959 -27.05 -31.75 20.67
CA GLU A 959 -27.39 -31.94 22.09
C GLU A 959 -28.09 -30.70 22.65
N ALA A 960 -28.85 -30.91 23.73
CA ALA A 960 -29.42 -29.80 24.49
C ALA A 960 -28.28 -29.12 25.27
N GLY A 961 -28.05 -27.83 25.04
CA GLY A 961 -27.05 -27.04 25.78
C GLY A 961 -27.48 -26.64 27.19
N ASP A 962 -28.49 -27.31 27.77
CA ASP A 962 -29.11 -26.93 29.05
C ASP A 962 -28.15 -27.07 30.25
N GLU A 963 -27.15 -27.95 30.13
CA GLU A 963 -26.09 -28.13 31.14
C GLU A 963 -24.92 -27.16 30.97
N ASN A 964 -24.84 -26.45 29.83
CA ASN A 964 -23.76 -25.50 29.61
C ASN A 964 -23.87 -24.35 30.60
N LYS A 965 -22.72 -23.98 31.17
CA LYS A 965 -22.60 -22.79 31.99
C LYS A 965 -21.78 -21.73 31.25
N THR A 966 -22.50 -20.76 30.73
CA THR A 966 -21.95 -19.60 30.04
C THR A 966 -21.66 -18.48 31.03
N ILE A 967 -20.45 -17.93 31.01
CA ILE A 967 -19.97 -16.89 31.93
C ILE A 967 -19.33 -15.77 31.12
N GLU A 968 -19.93 -14.59 31.14
CA GLU A 968 -19.30 -13.37 30.61
C GLU A 968 -18.13 -12.97 31.50
N MET A 969 -16.99 -12.70 30.88
CA MET A 969 -15.75 -12.43 31.59
C MET A 969 -15.54 -10.94 31.81
N GLU A 970 -15.05 -10.58 32.99
CA GLU A 970 -14.68 -9.19 33.29
C GLU A 970 -13.41 -8.82 32.49
N LEU A 971 -13.55 -7.86 31.56
CA LEU A 971 -12.42 -7.19 30.93
C LEU A 971 -11.69 -6.35 32.00
N GLU A 972 -10.53 -6.81 32.45
CA GLU A 972 -9.75 -6.16 33.51
C GLU A 972 -9.06 -4.92 32.96
N SER A 973 -8.37 -5.06 31.82
CA SER A 973 -7.67 -3.97 31.12
C SER A 973 -7.71 -4.15 29.61
N ALA A 974 -7.73 -3.04 28.89
CA ALA A 974 -7.54 -3.00 27.44
C ALA A 974 -6.66 -1.82 27.07
N SER A 975 -5.62 -2.05 26.26
CA SER A 975 -4.75 -0.98 25.75
C SER A 975 -4.51 -1.12 24.26
N LEU A 976 -4.51 0.01 23.54
CA LEU A 976 -4.04 0.10 22.16
C LEU A 976 -2.57 0.48 22.16
N ARG A 977 -1.77 -0.14 21.30
CA ARG A 977 -0.38 0.25 21.07
C ARG A 977 0.01 -0.02 19.62
N TYR A 978 0.95 0.75 19.10
CA TYR A 978 1.63 0.39 17.86
C TYR A 978 2.57 -0.78 18.12
N ARG A 979 2.49 -1.83 17.31
CA ARG A 979 3.37 -3.01 17.35
C ARG A 979 4.23 -3.11 16.10
N GLY A 980 3.69 -2.72 14.94
CA GLY A 980 4.23 -3.09 13.65
C GLY A 980 3.62 -4.42 13.15
N PHE A 981 4.20 -4.91 12.07
CA PHE A 981 3.68 -6.00 11.26
C PHE A 981 4.42 -7.30 11.53
N SER A 982 3.70 -8.42 11.56
CA SER A 982 4.25 -9.75 11.75
C SER A 982 4.88 -10.29 10.46
N VAL A 983 5.84 -11.21 10.60
CA VAL A 983 6.24 -12.04 9.46
C VAL A 983 5.06 -12.96 9.13
N ILE A 984 4.66 -13.01 7.85
CA ILE A 984 3.58 -13.87 7.36
C ILE A 984 4.18 -15.16 6.80
N GLU A 985 3.63 -16.29 7.21
CA GLU A 985 3.96 -17.62 6.70
C GLU A 985 2.78 -18.17 5.87
N LYS A 986 3.08 -18.87 4.78
CA LYS A 986 2.10 -19.57 3.94
C LYS A 986 2.76 -20.88 3.50
N ALA A 987 2.18 -22.02 3.86
CA ALA A 987 2.79 -23.32 3.60
C ALA A 987 2.76 -23.69 2.10
N ASP A 988 1.60 -23.50 1.48
CA ASP A 988 1.33 -23.71 0.05
C ASP A 988 0.13 -22.86 -0.41
N ASP A 989 -0.30 -23.01 -1.66
CA ASP A 989 -1.37 -22.21 -2.25
C ASP A 989 -2.78 -22.50 -1.71
N SER A 990 -2.98 -23.66 -1.06
CA SER A 990 -4.24 -24.05 -0.43
C SER A 990 -4.31 -23.63 1.05
N SER A 991 -3.17 -23.25 1.62
CA SER A 991 -3.05 -22.80 3.00
C SER A 991 -3.27 -21.30 3.16
N PRO A 992 -3.94 -20.85 4.24
CA PRO A 992 -4.08 -19.43 4.52
C PRO A 992 -2.75 -18.80 4.92
N GLU A 993 -2.60 -17.50 4.70
CA GLU A 993 -1.51 -16.70 5.27
C GLU A 993 -1.66 -16.57 6.79
N VAL A 994 -0.64 -16.98 7.54
CA VAL A 994 -0.60 -17.00 9.01
C VAL A 994 0.51 -16.08 9.55
N PRO A 995 0.19 -15.05 10.35
CA PRO A 995 1.20 -14.22 11.00
C PRO A 995 1.89 -14.90 12.18
N ASP A 996 3.21 -14.79 12.27
CA ASP A 996 3.97 -15.18 13.46
C ASP A 996 4.07 -14.02 14.46
N TYR A 997 3.32 -14.11 15.56
CA TYR A 997 3.31 -13.11 16.63
C TYR A 997 4.69 -12.80 17.21
N SER A 998 5.61 -13.77 17.21
CA SER A 998 6.92 -13.64 17.83
C SER A 998 7.94 -12.91 16.95
N ARG A 999 7.62 -12.68 15.68
CA ARG A 999 8.54 -12.09 14.68
C ARG A 999 7.92 -10.85 14.04
N ILE A 1000 8.53 -9.70 14.29
CA ILE A 1000 8.16 -8.45 13.64
C ILE A 1000 8.89 -8.35 12.29
N LEU A 1001 8.13 -8.29 11.20
CA LEU A 1001 8.63 -7.98 9.86
C LEU A 1001 9.04 -6.52 9.75
N THR A 1002 8.21 -5.61 10.28
CA THR A 1002 8.48 -4.18 10.23
C THR A 1002 7.71 -3.37 11.24
N THR A 1003 8.37 -2.33 11.74
CA THR A 1003 7.77 -1.29 12.58
C THR A 1003 7.55 0.02 11.83
N ASN A 1004 7.82 0.07 10.52
CA ASN A 1004 7.50 1.22 9.69
C ASN A 1004 6.10 1.13 9.08
N GLN A 1005 5.57 2.28 8.71
CA GLN A 1005 4.34 2.38 7.93
C GLN A 1005 4.52 1.65 6.59
N ARG A 1006 3.78 0.56 6.41
CA ARG A 1006 3.84 -0.29 5.20
C ARG A 1006 2.89 0.19 4.10
N TRP A 1007 1.76 0.79 4.50
CA TRP A 1007 0.66 1.12 3.60
C TRP A 1007 0.47 2.62 3.45
N ARG A 1008 -0.29 3.01 2.43
CA ARG A 1008 -0.82 4.38 2.29
C ARG A 1008 -2.02 4.53 3.24
N ASP A 1009 -1.77 4.54 4.54
CA ASP A 1009 -2.85 4.50 5.55
C ASP A 1009 -3.90 5.60 5.35
N MET A 1010 -5.14 5.27 5.69
CA MET A 1010 -6.28 6.18 5.56
C MET A 1010 -6.04 7.45 6.37
N VAL A 1011 -6.33 8.60 5.77
CA VAL A 1011 -6.17 9.87 6.46
C VAL A 1011 -7.27 10.07 7.50
N GLY A 1012 -6.90 10.44 8.72
CA GLY A 1012 -7.90 10.75 9.74
C GLY A 1012 -7.41 10.65 11.18
N TYR A 1013 -8.37 10.77 12.09
CA TYR A 1013 -8.15 10.66 13.52
C TYR A 1013 -8.42 9.26 14.00
N PHE A 1014 -7.39 8.67 14.60
CA PHE A 1014 -7.40 7.36 15.22
C PHE A 1014 -7.36 7.49 16.74
N THR A 1015 -7.71 6.40 17.42
CA THR A 1015 -7.55 6.29 18.86
C THR A 1015 -6.07 6.38 19.24
N ARG A 1016 -5.77 7.15 20.28
CA ARG A 1016 -4.45 7.27 20.89
C ARG A 1016 -4.04 5.96 21.53
N TYR A 1017 -2.74 5.75 21.66
CA TYR A 1017 -2.23 4.61 22.42
C TYR A 1017 -2.50 4.75 23.93
N GLY A 1018 -2.48 3.61 24.62
CA GLY A 1018 -2.76 3.48 26.04
C GLY A 1018 -4.16 2.93 26.31
N ASP A 1019 -4.72 3.27 27.48
CA ASP A 1019 -6.00 2.74 27.94
C ASP A 1019 -7.17 3.09 27.02
N ILE A 1020 -7.83 2.04 26.52
CA ILE A 1020 -9.01 2.07 25.65
C ILE A 1020 -10.20 1.31 26.23
N LYS A 1021 -10.08 0.73 27.44
CA LYS A 1021 -11.17 -0.03 28.07
C LYS A 1021 -12.53 0.68 28.04
N PRO A 1022 -12.64 2.01 28.31
CA PRO A 1022 -13.94 2.69 28.29
C PRO A 1022 -14.65 2.77 26.93
N LEU A 1023 -13.99 2.38 25.84
CA LEU A 1023 -14.52 2.33 24.47
C LEU A 1023 -14.93 0.90 24.04
N LEU A 1024 -14.74 -0.11 24.89
CA LEU A 1024 -14.98 -1.52 24.52
C LEU A 1024 -16.03 -2.21 25.40
N LEU A 1025 -16.68 -1.49 26.32
CA LEU A 1025 -17.53 -2.10 27.36
C LEU A 1025 -18.95 -2.44 26.91
N LYS A 1026 -19.42 -1.84 25.81
CA LYS A 1026 -20.77 -2.02 25.26
C LYS A 1026 -20.83 -1.36 23.89
N THR A 1027 -21.79 -1.78 23.08
CA THR A 1027 -22.13 -1.15 21.81
C THR A 1027 -22.87 0.18 22.04
N ASP A 1028 -22.23 1.32 21.74
CA ASP A 1028 -22.83 2.66 21.85
C ASP A 1028 -22.27 3.74 20.88
N ASP A 1029 -21.64 3.32 19.78
CA ASP A 1029 -20.92 4.15 18.80
C ASP A 1029 -19.70 4.89 19.41
N ARG A 1030 -19.11 4.34 20.47
CA ARG A 1030 -17.89 4.86 21.12
C ARG A 1030 -16.77 3.84 20.93
N TYR A 1031 -16.37 3.65 19.69
CA TYR A 1031 -15.45 2.59 19.30
C TYR A 1031 -13.97 2.99 19.32
N VAL A 1032 -13.09 1.99 19.38
CA VAL A 1032 -11.67 2.13 19.07
C VAL A 1032 -11.50 2.22 17.56
N ILE A 1033 -10.78 3.26 17.09
CA ILE A 1033 -10.36 3.39 15.69
C ILE A 1033 -8.89 2.97 15.61
N SER A 1034 -8.64 1.81 15.02
CA SER A 1034 -7.32 1.18 14.91
C SER A 1034 -6.84 1.17 13.47
N ASN A 1035 -5.54 1.40 13.27
CA ASN A 1035 -4.87 1.39 11.98
C ASN A 1035 -4.08 0.08 11.77
N ALA A 1036 -3.60 -0.14 10.55
CA ALA A 1036 -2.59 -1.15 10.26
C ALA A 1036 -1.32 -0.95 11.14
N GLY A 1037 -0.74 -2.06 11.60
CA GLY A 1037 0.39 -2.11 12.53
C GLY A 1037 0.03 -1.88 13.99
N ASP A 1038 -1.22 -1.50 14.30
CA ASP A 1038 -1.69 -1.41 15.68
C ASP A 1038 -2.03 -2.78 16.27
N GLU A 1039 -1.97 -2.86 17.59
CA GLU A 1039 -2.33 -4.03 18.38
C GLU A 1039 -3.21 -3.63 19.56
N LEU A 1040 -4.32 -4.36 19.73
CA LEU A 1040 -5.11 -4.34 20.96
C LEU A 1040 -4.61 -5.42 21.92
N VAL A 1041 -4.35 -5.01 23.16
CA VAL A 1041 -3.92 -5.88 24.25
C VAL A 1041 -5.06 -5.98 25.24
N LEU A 1042 -5.71 -7.14 25.30
CA LEU A 1042 -6.86 -7.41 26.16
C LEU A 1042 -6.49 -8.40 27.26
N SER A 1043 -6.93 -8.10 28.49
CA SER A 1043 -6.76 -8.97 29.65
C SER A 1043 -8.08 -9.18 30.35
N PHE A 1044 -8.50 -10.44 30.45
CA PHE A 1044 -9.71 -10.85 31.15
C PHE A 1044 -9.33 -11.59 32.44
N LYS A 1045 -10.08 -11.34 33.52
CA LYS A 1045 -9.82 -12.00 34.79
C LYS A 1045 -10.03 -13.52 34.66
N ALA A 1046 -9.03 -14.32 35.03
CA ALA A 1046 -9.17 -15.78 34.93
C ALA A 1046 -10.21 -16.32 35.92
N LEU A 1047 -10.92 -17.35 35.48
CA LEU A 1047 -11.90 -18.07 36.27
C LEU A 1047 -11.23 -19.29 36.94
N PRO A 1048 -11.78 -19.80 38.05
CA PRO A 1048 -11.41 -21.11 38.56
C PRO A 1048 -11.60 -22.20 37.47
N PRO A 1049 -10.89 -23.33 37.56
CA PRO A 1049 -11.11 -24.47 36.67
C PRO A 1049 -12.60 -24.87 36.64
N PRO A 1050 -13.09 -25.44 35.53
CA PRO A 1050 -14.44 -26.01 35.46
C PRO A 1050 -14.69 -27.06 36.54
N ALA A 1051 -15.96 -27.33 36.82
CA ALA A 1051 -16.34 -28.43 37.70
C ALA A 1051 -15.85 -29.77 37.15
N GLU A 1052 -15.67 -30.77 38.02
CA GLU A 1052 -15.32 -32.13 37.58
C GLU A 1052 -16.34 -32.66 36.57
N GLY A 1053 -15.86 -33.24 35.46
CA GLY A 1053 -16.69 -33.70 34.34
C GLY A 1053 -17.09 -32.59 33.35
N PHE A 1054 -16.59 -31.36 33.50
CA PHE A 1054 -16.76 -30.26 32.55
C PHE A 1054 -15.42 -29.83 31.96
N VAL A 1055 -15.46 -29.40 30.71
CA VAL A 1055 -14.37 -28.74 30.00
C VAL A 1055 -14.77 -27.30 29.65
N ARG A 1056 -13.80 -26.43 29.35
CA ARG A 1056 -14.04 -25.01 29.05
C ARG A 1056 -13.47 -24.64 27.69
N ASP A 1057 -14.36 -24.12 26.86
CA ASP A 1057 -14.02 -23.35 25.67
C ASP A 1057 -14.38 -21.88 25.88
N PHE A 1058 -13.95 -21.03 24.95
CA PHE A 1058 -14.25 -19.61 24.98
C PHE A 1058 -14.87 -19.15 23.66
N ILE A 1059 -15.63 -18.06 23.74
CA ILE A 1059 -16.18 -17.35 22.59
C ILE A 1059 -15.77 -15.90 22.72
N LEU A 1060 -15.09 -15.39 21.69
CA LEU A 1060 -14.86 -13.97 21.51
C LEU A 1060 -16.06 -13.38 20.80
N VAL A 1061 -16.71 -12.44 21.46
CA VAL A 1061 -17.80 -11.64 20.90
C VAL A 1061 -17.22 -10.28 20.55
N GLY A 1062 -17.28 -9.93 19.27
CA GLY A 1062 -16.84 -8.63 18.76
C GLY A 1062 -17.96 -7.93 18.02
N ASP A 1063 -18.14 -6.63 18.27
CA ASP A 1063 -19.05 -5.77 17.53
C ASP A 1063 -18.28 -4.56 17.00
N GLY A 1064 -18.48 -4.28 15.71
CA GLY A 1064 -17.79 -3.20 15.05
C GLY A 1064 -17.87 -3.26 13.54
N TRP A 1065 -16.91 -2.61 12.89
CA TRP A 1065 -16.78 -2.52 11.44
C TRP A 1065 -15.32 -2.62 11.02
N ILE A 1066 -15.12 -3.06 9.79
CA ILE A 1066 -13.83 -3.07 9.11
C ILE A 1066 -13.95 -2.25 7.84
N LYS A 1067 -12.94 -1.44 7.55
CA LYS A 1067 -12.83 -0.71 6.29
C LYS A 1067 -11.51 -1.05 5.65
N ASP A 1068 -11.54 -1.49 4.41
CA ASP A 1068 -10.34 -1.75 3.65
C ASP A 1068 -9.81 -0.47 3.01
N GLY A 1069 -8.50 -0.43 2.83
CA GLY A 1069 -7.81 0.64 2.14
C GLY A 1069 -7.78 0.45 0.63
N ASP A 1070 -8.24 -0.71 0.11
CA ASP A 1070 -8.34 -0.94 -1.34
C ASP A 1070 -8.99 0.28 -1.99
N LEU A 1071 -8.29 0.87 -2.95
CA LEU A 1071 -8.69 2.15 -3.48
C LEU A 1071 -10.01 2.06 -4.26
N ASN A 1072 -10.46 0.86 -4.63
CA ASN A 1072 -11.78 0.62 -5.23
C ASN A 1072 -12.93 0.54 -4.22
N SER A 1073 -12.64 0.49 -2.92
CA SER A 1073 -13.66 0.58 -1.87
C SER A 1073 -14.10 2.02 -1.62
N ASP A 1074 -15.38 2.20 -1.27
CA ASP A 1074 -15.92 3.53 -1.03
C ASP A 1074 -15.22 4.22 0.16
N PHE A 1075 -14.73 5.43 -0.11
CA PHE A 1075 -14.08 6.30 0.88
C PHE A 1075 -12.80 5.69 1.50
N SER A 1076 -12.16 4.74 0.83
CA SER A 1076 -10.94 4.02 1.25
C SER A 1076 -9.73 4.91 1.61
N LYS A 1077 -9.70 6.16 1.14
CA LYS A 1077 -8.62 7.12 1.46
C LYS A 1077 -8.76 7.78 2.84
N THR A 1078 -9.88 7.62 3.54
CA THR A 1078 -10.18 8.35 4.78
C THR A 1078 -10.89 7.51 5.84
N VAL A 1079 -10.69 7.85 7.11
CA VAL A 1079 -11.43 7.27 8.25
C VAL A 1079 -12.93 7.64 8.21
N LEU A 1080 -13.32 8.63 7.42
CA LEU A 1080 -14.71 9.06 7.27
C LEU A 1080 -15.44 8.35 6.10
N PRO A 1081 -16.78 8.31 6.10
CA PRO A 1081 -17.69 8.68 7.19
C PRO A 1081 -17.59 7.68 8.35
N LEU A 1082 -17.99 8.11 9.54
CA LEU A 1082 -17.98 7.26 10.72
C LEU A 1082 -19.17 6.29 10.71
N PRO A 1083 -18.96 4.97 10.90
CA PRO A 1083 -20.06 4.01 10.96
C PRO A 1083 -20.89 4.18 12.24
N THR A 1084 -22.16 3.76 12.20
CA THR A 1084 -23.06 3.84 13.36
C THR A 1084 -24.07 2.70 13.40
N GLN A 1085 -24.42 2.26 14.60
CA GLN A 1085 -25.52 1.33 14.86
C GLN A 1085 -26.89 1.87 14.45
N ALA A 1086 -27.03 3.19 14.25
CA ALA A 1086 -28.29 3.80 13.86
C ALA A 1086 -28.64 3.57 12.37
N SER A 1087 -27.66 3.21 11.53
CA SER A 1087 -27.83 3.05 10.10
C SER A 1087 -26.79 2.12 9.50
N ASN A 1088 -27.24 1.15 8.72
CA ASN A 1088 -26.37 0.25 7.95
C ASN A 1088 -26.05 0.82 6.55
N ASP A 1089 -26.55 2.01 6.22
CA ASP A 1089 -26.24 2.73 4.98
C ASP A 1089 -24.88 3.44 5.09
N TYR A 1090 -23.95 3.05 4.22
CA TYR A 1090 -22.62 3.63 4.08
C TYR A 1090 -22.41 4.31 2.71
N SER A 1091 -23.48 4.65 1.97
CA SER A 1091 -23.36 5.30 0.65
C SER A 1091 -23.17 6.82 0.73
N ARG A 1092 -23.29 7.41 1.92
CA ARG A 1092 -23.23 8.86 2.12
C ARG A 1092 -21.78 9.35 2.05
N ARG A 1093 -21.50 10.29 1.13
CA ARG A 1093 -20.19 10.94 1.04
C ARG A 1093 -19.76 11.55 2.40
N PRO A 1094 -18.49 11.40 2.79
CA PRO A 1094 -17.97 11.97 4.02
C PRO A 1094 -18.09 13.49 4.02
N THR A 1095 -18.50 14.06 5.15
CA THR A 1095 -18.49 15.51 5.40
C THR A 1095 -17.25 15.89 6.21
N THR A 1096 -17.18 17.12 6.71
CA THR A 1096 -16.22 17.41 7.77
C THR A 1096 -16.54 16.55 9.00
N LEU A 1097 -15.52 16.17 9.77
CA LEU A 1097 -15.75 15.37 10.98
C LEU A 1097 -16.63 16.16 12.00
N GLU A 1098 -16.77 17.49 11.97
CA GLU A 1098 -17.71 18.22 12.86
C GLU A 1098 -19.17 17.96 12.50
N GLU A 1099 -19.42 17.76 11.22
CA GLU A 1099 -20.76 17.55 10.66
C GLU A 1099 -21.16 16.08 10.74
N ASP A 1100 -20.19 15.20 10.99
CA ASP A 1100 -20.44 13.78 11.18
C ASP A 1100 -21.32 13.54 12.44
N PRO A 1101 -22.45 12.83 12.30
CA PRO A 1101 -23.37 12.59 13.40
C PRO A 1101 -22.75 11.85 14.60
N VAL A 1102 -21.85 10.91 14.36
CA VAL A 1102 -21.19 10.12 15.43
C VAL A 1102 -20.24 11.03 16.22
N TYR A 1103 -19.50 11.89 15.53
CA TYR A 1103 -18.68 12.91 16.19
C TYR A 1103 -19.53 13.86 17.05
N GLN A 1104 -20.66 14.35 16.53
CA GLN A 1104 -21.53 15.27 17.27
C GLN A 1104 -22.09 14.62 18.54
N LYS A 1105 -22.47 13.35 18.46
CA LYS A 1105 -22.94 12.54 19.59
C LYS A 1105 -21.84 12.33 20.64
N ASN A 1106 -20.63 11.98 20.19
CA ASN A 1106 -19.53 11.53 21.05
C ASN A 1106 -18.32 12.50 21.10
N ARG A 1107 -18.56 13.81 20.99
CA ARG A 1107 -17.51 14.85 20.90
C ARG A 1107 -16.44 14.78 22.00
N LYS A 1108 -16.79 14.32 23.21
CA LYS A 1108 -15.84 14.17 24.32
C LYS A 1108 -14.78 13.09 24.07
N ASP A 1109 -15.11 12.05 23.33
CA ASP A 1109 -14.16 10.98 23.03
C ASP A 1109 -13.10 11.44 22.03
N TRP A 1110 -13.43 12.35 21.11
CA TRP A 1110 -12.44 13.01 20.24
C TRP A 1110 -11.44 13.90 20.99
N LEU A 1111 -11.82 14.39 22.18
CA LEU A 1111 -10.90 15.14 23.06
C LEU A 1111 -9.98 14.24 23.88
N LYS A 1112 -10.44 13.02 24.17
CA LYS A 1112 -9.82 12.16 25.17
C LYS A 1112 -9.11 10.95 24.56
N PHE A 1113 -9.66 10.38 23.50
CA PHE A 1113 -9.23 9.12 22.91
C PHE A 1113 -8.79 9.32 21.46
N HIS A 1114 -9.58 9.92 20.58
CA HIS A 1114 -9.24 10.01 19.15
C HIS A 1114 -8.36 11.21 18.81
N THR A 1115 -7.14 11.21 19.32
CA THR A 1115 -6.21 12.35 19.22
C THR A 1115 -4.98 12.07 18.38
N ARG A 1116 -4.85 10.86 17.82
CA ARG A 1116 -3.75 10.47 16.94
C ARG A 1116 -4.16 10.74 15.50
N TYR A 1117 -3.48 11.64 14.81
CA TYR A 1117 -3.73 11.88 13.39
C TYR A 1117 -2.77 11.05 12.55
N VAL A 1118 -3.30 10.28 11.60
CA VAL A 1118 -2.52 9.43 10.69
C VAL A 1118 -2.67 9.98 9.28
N SER A 1119 -1.56 9.97 8.53
CA SER A 1119 -1.52 10.33 7.11
C SER A 1119 -0.56 9.38 6.35
N PRO A 1120 -0.69 9.28 5.03
CA PRO A 1120 0.23 8.50 4.19
C PRO A 1120 1.60 9.19 3.98
N ASP A 1121 1.87 10.34 4.61
CA ASP A 1121 3.10 11.10 4.33
C ASP A 1121 4.36 10.39 4.83
N GLY A 1122 4.26 9.58 5.88
CA GLY A 1122 5.38 8.74 6.35
C GLY A 1122 5.79 7.75 5.27
N PHE A 1123 4.81 7.06 4.70
CA PHE A 1123 4.97 6.18 3.56
C PHE A 1123 5.53 6.91 2.31
N ARG A 1124 4.90 8.01 1.89
CA ARG A 1124 5.29 8.75 0.68
C ARG A 1124 6.72 9.26 0.76
N ASN A 1125 7.11 9.82 1.91
CA ASN A 1125 8.42 10.42 2.07
C ASN A 1125 9.52 9.42 2.45
N ALA A 1126 9.18 8.17 2.79
CA ALA A 1126 10.11 7.21 3.38
C ALA A 1126 11.46 7.13 2.65
N LEU A 1127 11.47 7.02 1.31
CA LEU A 1127 12.69 6.97 0.51
C LEU A 1127 13.29 8.35 0.18
N ARG A 1128 12.46 9.39 0.14
CA ARG A 1128 12.77 10.74 -0.37
C ARG A 1128 13.48 11.63 0.65
N VAL A 1129 13.56 11.22 1.91
CA VAL A 1129 14.28 12.00 2.94
C VAL A 1129 15.79 11.95 2.67
N THR A 1130 16.34 13.09 2.28
CA THR A 1130 17.78 13.39 2.29
C THR A 1130 17.98 14.58 3.22
N ASP A 1131 18.88 14.48 4.19
CA ASP A 1131 19.15 15.52 5.22
C ASP A 1131 19.01 16.95 4.65
N LYS A 1132 17.92 17.63 5.02
CA LYS A 1132 17.67 19.06 4.71
C LYS A 1132 18.43 19.96 5.65
#